data_AF-A0A803LCI6-F1
#
_entry.id   AF-A0A803LCI6-F1
#
_cell.length_a   1.000
_cell.length_b   1.000
_cell.length_c   1.000
_cell.angle_alpha   90.00
_cell.angle_beta   90.00
_cell.angle_gamma   90.00
#
_symmetry.space_group_name_H-M   'P 1'
#
loop_
_entity.id
_entity.type
_entity.pdbx_description
1 polymer ?
#
loop_
_entity_poly.entity_id
_entity_poly.type
_entity_poly.pdbx_seq_one_letter_code
_entity_poly.pdbx_strand_id
1 'polypeptide(L)'
;MVKGIGGLSRTRHMSVEEIVAIFLYILAHHKTNRYVGAYFYRSGETVSRQFHLCLKAVLKLHTELLKKPSSVTEDCSDDKCDDKWKFFKNCVGAVDCTLVSVSVPPDDRSKYRTRKGSIAMNVLGACSPDMEFIYVLPGWEGSVDDGRVLCDAISRPNGLVAPQGCYYLCNAGYSGEGFLAPFKGHPYNLSEWNNGSHQPQSVEENFNLRHAMARNVTRQCFRMDESISAIRSRRGRNKRFWNSEEDKALIDALHELSTDSRWKCDYGFRNGYMIRLEEMIGKSVPGCGLKASPHIDSRLKTLVGKFRAILQMLATKGFKWDEKKHMICVERSVYEEYCKAHPTCKNLYGVSFPHLHVMMEIYGKDFATGKPAEGFLDAVDDMDKEEVAQVYIESSDDDVGGSGILTTEFAPPLKKVKRDKTSKKKGSDNVAQCSSGLELACLQNFMKDMNAHLSTMAKVWSRADDREQDIADKCNKVLGELLKLDGLTPAEALEAANILTAQPNKLNIFFNCPVYLKKQCQCSSFWVIFKVQTILLVNHCFAVVQHCNLSSPSESAFSEKEDQKMALGYCRCGDNFSCDDCNRSHQPARLSHLGFDLPDAWPSSTCSLPSTKPHWRRFFPCFSVKEGFDGPIAKIIDGKSIAAIIKSQVASDIMRMKDAVGKQPCLVIVLVGERDDSHSFVRTKIKACNEVGISSSVVELHADCTEDEALHVVSSLNKDPSVHGVLVQLPLPEHLDEEKIMDVINPEKDVDGFHPLNMGCLAIKGREPLFVPCAAKSCIDVLLRSGTEISGKNAVVIGRSKIVGLPVSLLLQRHQATVSVVHSFTKNPQEITREADIVITDVGVPNMVRGNWLKPGAVVIDTGTNAVKDPDREHGFHLTGDVCFEETVKVASIITPVPGGLGPVTISMLLSNTLDSAKRAYKFV
;
A
#
# COMPACT_ATOMS: atom_id res chain seq x y z
N MET A 1 -20.13 15.11 -34.97
CA MET A 1 -20.93 14.47 -33.89
C MET A 1 -21.34 15.50 -32.81
N VAL A 2 -20.51 15.83 -31.81
CA VAL A 2 -20.91 16.70 -30.67
C VAL A 2 -21.56 18.04 -31.03
N LYS A 3 -21.10 18.74 -32.08
CA LYS A 3 -21.70 20.00 -32.56
C LYS A 3 -23.04 19.82 -33.27
N GLY A 4 -23.17 18.77 -34.09
CA GLY A 4 -24.35 18.51 -34.92
C GLY A 4 -25.46 17.80 -34.14
N ILE A 5 -25.24 16.52 -33.83
CA ILE A 5 -26.20 15.66 -33.13
C ILE A 5 -26.26 16.03 -31.63
N GLY A 6 -25.11 16.33 -31.01
CA GLY A 6 -25.06 16.72 -29.60
C GLY A 6 -25.52 18.16 -29.32
N GLY A 7 -25.61 19.01 -30.34
CA GLY A 7 -25.98 20.42 -30.21
C GLY A 7 -24.98 21.29 -29.42
N LEU A 8 -23.72 20.87 -29.27
CA LEU A 8 -22.70 21.66 -28.57
C LEU A 8 -22.32 22.91 -29.38
N SER A 9 -22.66 24.08 -28.85
CA SER A 9 -22.37 25.39 -29.45
C SER A 9 -21.24 26.13 -28.72
N ARG A 10 -20.64 27.12 -29.39
CA ARG A 10 -19.67 28.02 -28.76
C ARG A 10 -20.35 28.84 -27.67
N THR A 11 -19.63 29.17 -26.61
CA THR A 11 -20.10 30.16 -25.62
C THR A 11 -19.47 31.53 -25.88
N ARG A 12 -19.91 32.57 -25.15
CA ARG A 12 -19.39 33.94 -25.30
C ARG A 12 -17.86 34.06 -25.17
N HIS A 13 -17.24 33.15 -24.43
CA HIS A 13 -15.81 33.22 -24.06
C HIS A 13 -14.99 31.98 -24.44
N MET A 14 -15.59 30.97 -25.09
CA MET A 14 -14.96 29.66 -25.34
C MET A 14 -15.49 29.01 -26.62
N SER A 15 -14.58 28.49 -27.45
CA SER A 15 -14.94 27.75 -28.69
C SER A 15 -15.39 26.31 -28.38
N VAL A 16 -16.00 25.63 -29.36
CA VAL A 16 -16.43 24.23 -29.19
C VAL A 16 -15.21 23.32 -29.01
N GLU A 17 -14.13 23.63 -29.72
CA GLU A 17 -12.86 22.91 -29.70
C GLU A 17 -12.20 23.01 -28.32
N GLU A 18 -12.21 24.19 -27.69
CA GLU A 18 -11.68 24.40 -26.34
C GLU A 18 -12.55 23.71 -25.27
N ILE A 19 -13.88 23.77 -25.38
CA ILE A 19 -14.81 23.03 -24.50
C ILE A 19 -14.52 21.52 -24.54
N VAL A 20 -14.37 20.97 -25.75
CA VAL A 20 -14.07 19.55 -25.96
C VAL A 20 -12.65 19.20 -25.51
N ALA A 21 -11.67 20.09 -25.69
CA ALA A 21 -10.31 19.90 -25.18
C ALA A 21 -10.28 19.82 -23.65
N ILE A 22 -10.98 20.71 -22.94
CA ILE A 22 -11.13 20.65 -21.48
C ILE A 22 -11.77 19.33 -21.05
N PHE A 23 -12.85 18.93 -21.71
CA PHE A 23 -13.57 17.69 -21.44
C PHE A 23 -12.68 16.44 -21.58
N LEU A 24 -12.01 16.30 -22.72
CA LEU A 24 -11.10 15.18 -22.98
C LEU A 24 -9.86 15.22 -22.07
N TYR A 25 -9.33 16.39 -21.73
CA TYR A 25 -8.18 16.53 -20.85
C TYR A 25 -8.50 16.09 -19.41
N ILE A 26 -9.68 16.46 -18.89
CA ILE A 26 -10.17 15.98 -17.59
C ILE A 26 -10.25 14.46 -17.58
N LEU A 27 -10.85 13.85 -18.60
CA LEU A 27 -11.04 12.41 -18.69
C LEU A 27 -9.72 11.64 -18.88
N ALA A 28 -8.83 12.11 -19.76
CA ALA A 28 -7.56 11.46 -20.05
C ALA A 28 -6.52 11.57 -18.91
N HIS A 29 -6.50 12.70 -18.19
CA HIS A 29 -5.48 12.96 -17.18
C HIS A 29 -5.99 12.89 -15.73
N HIS A 30 -7.30 12.97 -15.51
CA HIS A 30 -7.95 12.88 -14.18
C HIS A 30 -7.40 13.92 -13.18
N LYS A 31 -7.10 15.12 -13.69
CA LYS A 31 -6.51 16.23 -12.93
C LYS A 31 -7.60 16.96 -12.12
N THR A 32 -7.21 17.54 -11.00
CA THR A 32 -8.12 18.37 -10.19
C THR A 32 -8.63 19.57 -10.98
N ASN A 33 -9.85 20.02 -10.68
CA ASN A 33 -10.44 21.19 -11.34
C ASN A 33 -9.51 22.43 -11.27
N ARG A 34 -8.88 22.68 -10.11
CA ARG A 34 -7.87 23.74 -9.92
C ARG A 34 -6.70 23.65 -10.91
N TYR A 35 -6.17 22.45 -11.17
CA TYR A 35 -5.07 22.23 -12.13
C TYR A 35 -5.54 22.47 -13.57
N VAL A 36 -6.74 22.00 -13.93
CA VAL A 36 -7.31 22.19 -15.28
C VAL A 36 -7.62 23.66 -15.54
N GLY A 37 -8.14 24.37 -14.54
CA GLY A 37 -8.33 25.82 -14.60
C GLY A 37 -7.02 26.58 -14.83
N ALA A 38 -5.94 26.21 -14.13
CA ALA A 38 -4.62 26.79 -14.38
C ALA A 38 -4.08 26.46 -15.79
N TYR A 39 -4.22 25.22 -16.26
CA TYR A 39 -3.70 24.78 -17.56
C TYR A 39 -4.42 25.43 -18.77
N PHE A 40 -5.75 25.62 -18.67
CA PHE A 40 -6.54 26.28 -19.71
C PHE A 40 -6.76 27.79 -19.46
N TYR A 41 -6.17 28.36 -18.40
CA TYR A 41 -6.36 29.76 -17.99
C TYR A 41 -7.84 30.14 -17.75
N ARG A 42 -8.62 29.26 -17.12
CA ARG A 42 -10.06 29.42 -16.83
C ARG A 42 -10.37 29.28 -15.34
N SER A 43 -11.44 29.92 -14.86
CA SER A 43 -11.94 29.68 -13.49
C SER A 43 -12.45 28.25 -13.34
N GLY A 44 -12.34 27.68 -12.13
CA GLY A 44 -12.80 26.31 -11.86
C GLY A 44 -14.31 26.11 -12.05
N GLU A 45 -15.09 27.18 -11.83
CA GLU A 45 -16.52 27.23 -12.16
C GLU A 45 -16.74 27.14 -13.68
N THR A 46 -15.94 27.86 -14.49
CA THR A 46 -16.01 27.77 -15.95
C THR A 46 -15.62 26.37 -16.43
N VAL A 47 -14.52 25.81 -15.93
CA VAL A 47 -14.11 24.43 -16.26
C VAL A 47 -15.23 23.43 -15.96
N SER A 48 -15.85 23.53 -14.77
CA SER A 48 -16.99 22.67 -14.38
C SER A 48 -18.19 22.85 -15.32
N ARG A 49 -18.62 24.10 -15.57
CA ARG A 49 -19.77 24.39 -16.46
C ARG A 49 -19.55 23.84 -17.87
N GLN A 50 -18.37 24.05 -18.45
CA GLN A 50 -18.08 23.63 -19.82
C GLN A 50 -17.91 22.11 -19.94
N PHE A 51 -17.33 21.46 -18.92
CA PHE A 51 -17.31 20.00 -18.80
C PHE A 51 -18.74 19.42 -18.84
N HIS A 52 -19.66 19.94 -18.03
CA HIS A 52 -21.06 19.48 -17.99
C HIS A 52 -21.83 19.78 -19.29
N LEU A 53 -21.55 20.89 -19.97
CA LEU A 53 -22.14 21.19 -21.29
C LEU A 53 -21.68 20.19 -22.35
N CYS A 54 -20.38 19.88 -22.39
CA CYS A 54 -19.85 18.85 -23.29
C CYS A 54 -20.42 17.47 -22.96
N LEU A 55 -20.52 17.12 -21.68
CA LEU A 55 -21.09 15.86 -21.20
C LEU A 55 -22.54 15.66 -21.65
N LYS A 56 -23.39 16.68 -21.49
CA LYS A 56 -24.78 16.67 -21.99
C LYS A 56 -24.87 16.53 -23.51
N ALA A 57 -23.93 17.12 -24.25
CA ALA A 57 -23.87 16.96 -25.71
C ALA A 57 -23.40 15.55 -26.13
N VAL A 58 -22.51 14.91 -25.36
CA VAL A 58 -22.07 13.52 -25.58
C VAL A 58 -23.18 12.52 -25.27
N LEU A 59 -23.97 12.71 -24.22
CA LEU A 59 -25.12 11.84 -23.91
C LEU A 59 -26.16 11.79 -25.04
N LYS A 60 -26.37 12.89 -25.76
CA LYS A 60 -27.27 12.95 -26.92
C LYS A 60 -26.79 12.10 -28.11
N LEU A 61 -25.53 11.68 -28.11
CA LEU A 61 -24.96 10.81 -29.15
C LEU A 61 -25.20 9.31 -28.89
N HIS A 62 -25.91 8.92 -27.81
CA HIS A 62 -26.08 7.51 -27.43
C HIS A 62 -26.67 6.63 -28.55
N THR A 63 -27.51 7.18 -29.42
CA THR A 63 -28.08 6.47 -30.59
C THR A 63 -27.05 6.10 -31.66
N GLU A 64 -25.93 6.81 -31.71
CA GLU A 64 -24.79 6.57 -32.62
C GLU A 64 -23.67 5.76 -31.96
N LEU A 65 -23.63 5.75 -30.63
CA LEU A 65 -22.55 5.18 -29.83
C LEU A 65 -22.87 3.79 -29.26
N LEU A 66 -24.16 3.44 -29.17
CA LEU A 66 -24.62 2.11 -28.79
C LEU A 66 -25.04 1.31 -30.03
N LYS A 67 -24.57 0.08 -30.15
CA LYS A 67 -24.96 -0.83 -31.23
C LYS A 67 -26.43 -1.24 -31.02
N LYS A 68 -27.23 -1.19 -32.09
CA LYS A 68 -28.57 -1.80 -32.06
C LYS A 68 -28.43 -3.33 -31.90
N PRO A 69 -29.29 -3.99 -31.10
CA PRO A 69 -29.21 -5.43 -30.89
C PRO A 69 -29.47 -6.18 -32.21
N SER A 70 -28.55 -7.07 -32.57
CA SER A 70 -28.62 -7.95 -33.73
C SER A 70 -28.29 -9.37 -33.31
N SER A 71 -29.12 -10.35 -33.68
CA SER A 71 -28.91 -11.76 -33.34
C SER A 71 -27.81 -12.41 -34.20
N VAL A 72 -27.15 -13.42 -33.63
CA VAL A 72 -26.29 -14.35 -34.38
C VAL A 72 -27.18 -15.27 -35.24
N THR A 73 -27.04 -15.16 -36.56
CA THR A 73 -27.80 -15.92 -37.57
C THR A 73 -27.09 -17.22 -37.98
N GLU A 74 -27.82 -18.15 -38.61
CA GLU A 74 -27.28 -19.47 -38.99
C GLU A 74 -26.22 -19.41 -40.10
N ASP A 75 -26.29 -18.42 -41.01
CA ASP A 75 -25.38 -18.25 -42.14
C ASP A 75 -24.04 -17.57 -41.79
N CYS A 76 -23.56 -17.72 -40.55
CA CYS A 76 -22.24 -17.26 -40.12
C CYS A 76 -21.11 -18.18 -40.65
N SER A 77 -21.05 -18.37 -41.97
CA SER A 77 -19.98 -19.10 -42.68
C SER A 77 -18.81 -18.21 -43.12
N ASP A 78 -18.87 -16.90 -42.82
CA ASP A 78 -17.76 -15.96 -42.97
C ASP A 78 -16.70 -16.13 -41.86
N ASP A 79 -15.41 -16.00 -42.23
CA ASP A 79 -14.20 -15.97 -41.36
C ASP A 79 -14.20 -14.86 -40.25
N LYS A 80 -15.34 -14.22 -40.00
CA LYS A 80 -15.53 -13.14 -39.02
C LYS A 80 -16.29 -13.57 -37.77
N CYS A 81 -17.07 -14.66 -37.81
CA CYS A 81 -17.81 -15.10 -36.63
C CYS A 81 -16.88 -15.86 -35.68
N ASP A 82 -16.54 -15.25 -34.55
CA ASP A 82 -15.67 -15.86 -33.55
C ASP A 82 -16.27 -17.19 -33.05
N ASP A 83 -15.46 -18.25 -33.14
CA ASP A 83 -15.77 -19.65 -32.82
C ASP A 83 -16.51 -19.87 -31.49
N LYS A 84 -16.40 -18.91 -30.55
CA LYS A 84 -17.11 -18.93 -29.26
C LYS A 84 -18.63 -18.76 -29.36
N TRP A 85 -19.17 -18.10 -30.40
CA TRP A 85 -20.59 -17.75 -30.48
C TRP A 85 -21.48 -18.75 -31.24
N LYS A 86 -20.91 -19.59 -32.11
CA LYS A 86 -21.67 -20.52 -32.98
C LYS A 86 -22.56 -21.54 -32.26
N PHE A 87 -22.38 -21.70 -30.95
CA PHE A 87 -23.18 -22.58 -30.08
C PHE A 87 -24.42 -21.88 -29.49
N PHE A 88 -24.56 -20.56 -29.66
CA PHE A 88 -25.61 -19.73 -29.06
C PHE A 88 -26.47 -19.06 -30.16
N LYS A 89 -27.25 -19.87 -30.89
CA LYS A 89 -28.21 -19.38 -31.90
C LYS A 89 -29.19 -18.36 -31.29
N ASN A 90 -29.53 -17.31 -32.02
CA ASN A 90 -30.36 -16.18 -31.57
C ASN A 90 -29.81 -15.39 -30.36
N CYS A 91 -28.56 -15.63 -29.97
CA CYS A 91 -27.91 -14.78 -28.97
C CYS A 91 -27.60 -13.40 -29.56
N VAL A 92 -27.83 -12.35 -28.77
CA VAL A 92 -27.57 -10.95 -29.12
C VAL A 92 -26.21 -10.49 -28.60
N GLY A 93 -25.70 -11.16 -27.56
CA GLY A 93 -24.48 -10.80 -26.86
C GLY A 93 -24.50 -11.26 -25.42
N ALA A 94 -23.76 -10.59 -24.56
CA ALA A 94 -23.66 -10.91 -23.14
C ALA A 94 -23.96 -9.69 -22.25
N VAL A 95 -24.37 -9.96 -21.02
CA VAL A 95 -24.67 -8.98 -19.97
C VAL A 95 -23.89 -9.33 -18.71
N ASP A 96 -23.19 -8.34 -18.14
CA ASP A 96 -22.47 -8.49 -16.89
C ASP A 96 -22.37 -7.15 -16.13
N CYS A 97 -22.13 -7.22 -14.83
CA CYS A 97 -21.90 -6.05 -13.98
C CYS A 97 -20.40 -5.84 -13.76
N THR A 98 -19.99 -4.59 -13.60
CA THR A 98 -18.64 -4.22 -13.18
C THR A 98 -18.66 -3.16 -12.08
N LEU A 99 -17.62 -3.16 -11.24
CA LEU A 99 -17.48 -2.22 -10.13
C LEU A 99 -16.49 -1.12 -10.49
N VAL A 100 -16.99 0.08 -10.76
CA VAL A 100 -16.19 1.26 -11.07
C VAL A 100 -15.90 2.03 -9.79
N SER A 101 -14.63 2.25 -9.46
CA SER A 101 -14.25 2.98 -8.23
C SER A 101 -14.73 4.43 -8.26
N VAL A 102 -15.33 4.92 -7.17
CA VAL A 102 -15.87 6.28 -7.08
C VAL A 102 -15.44 6.98 -5.79
N SER A 103 -15.47 8.31 -5.82
CA SER A 103 -15.41 9.15 -4.63
C SER A 103 -16.80 9.71 -4.35
N VAL A 104 -17.35 9.41 -3.17
CA VAL A 104 -18.68 9.88 -2.73
C VAL A 104 -18.56 10.58 -1.37
N PRO A 105 -19.52 11.46 -1.01
CA PRO A 105 -19.59 12.09 0.31
C PRO A 105 -19.56 11.05 1.44
N PRO A 106 -19.05 11.40 2.65
CA PRO A 106 -18.91 10.46 3.77
C PRO A 106 -20.17 9.64 4.06
N ASP A 107 -21.34 10.28 4.04
CA ASP A 107 -22.64 9.69 4.38
C ASP A 107 -23.05 8.56 3.41
N ASP A 108 -22.74 8.73 2.12
CA ASP A 108 -23.04 7.76 1.06
C ASP A 108 -22.00 6.64 0.93
N ARG A 109 -20.81 6.75 1.56
CA ARG A 109 -19.76 5.72 1.50
C ARG A 109 -20.24 4.35 1.99
N SER A 110 -21.25 4.32 2.86
CA SER A 110 -21.91 3.10 3.33
C SER A 110 -22.58 2.33 2.18
N LYS A 111 -23.36 3.03 1.35
CA LYS A 111 -24.09 2.47 0.20
C LYS A 111 -23.14 2.01 -0.91
N TYR A 112 -22.15 2.83 -1.24
CA TYR A 112 -21.15 2.53 -2.29
C TYR A 112 -20.04 1.56 -1.85
N ARG A 113 -20.12 0.94 -0.66
CA ARG A 113 -19.15 -0.05 -0.19
C ARG A 113 -19.40 -1.42 -0.80
N THR A 114 -18.41 -1.95 -1.51
CA THR A 114 -18.46 -3.31 -2.07
C THR A 114 -18.25 -4.39 -1.00
N ARG A 115 -18.56 -5.65 -1.34
CA ARG A 115 -18.21 -6.83 -0.49
C ARG A 115 -16.71 -6.94 -0.16
N LYS A 116 -15.83 -6.25 -0.90
CA LYS A 116 -14.37 -6.19 -0.67
C LYS A 116 -13.92 -4.94 0.09
N GLY A 117 -14.85 -4.15 0.61
CA GLY A 117 -14.58 -2.93 1.39
C GLY A 117 -14.17 -1.69 0.58
N SER A 118 -13.96 -1.83 -0.73
CA SER A 118 -13.69 -0.68 -1.62
C SER A 118 -14.95 0.17 -1.84
N ILE A 119 -14.77 1.46 -2.17
CA ILE A 119 -15.85 2.35 -2.56
C ILE A 119 -15.97 2.34 -4.09
N ALA A 120 -17.09 1.83 -4.61
CA ALA A 120 -17.37 1.70 -6.03
C ALA A 120 -18.88 1.84 -6.32
N MET A 121 -19.22 2.18 -7.55
CA MET A 121 -20.57 2.01 -8.09
C MET A 121 -20.65 0.74 -8.93
N ASN A 122 -21.82 0.12 -8.96
CA ASN A 122 -22.12 -0.98 -9.87
C ASN A 122 -22.58 -0.41 -11.22
N VAL A 123 -22.05 -0.96 -12.31
CA VAL A 123 -22.34 -0.57 -13.69
C VAL A 123 -22.66 -1.83 -14.49
N LEU A 124 -23.88 -1.95 -14.96
CA LEU A 124 -24.33 -3.02 -15.85
C LEU A 124 -23.99 -2.66 -17.31
N GLY A 125 -23.49 -3.63 -18.07
CA GLY A 125 -23.27 -3.48 -19.51
C GLY A 125 -23.77 -4.68 -20.30
N ALA A 126 -24.49 -4.42 -21.38
CA ALA A 126 -24.78 -5.38 -22.43
C ALA A 126 -23.84 -5.13 -23.62
N CYS A 127 -23.15 -6.16 -24.09
CA CYS A 127 -22.15 -6.06 -25.15
C CYS A 127 -22.42 -7.09 -26.26
N SER A 128 -22.27 -6.66 -27.51
CA SER A 128 -22.36 -7.51 -28.70
C SER A 128 -21.18 -8.49 -28.79
N PRO A 129 -21.27 -9.54 -29.64
CA PRO A 129 -20.15 -10.39 -30.02
C PRO A 129 -18.89 -9.63 -30.44
N ASP A 130 -19.06 -8.47 -31.08
CA ASP A 130 -18.01 -7.60 -31.63
C ASP A 130 -17.36 -6.64 -30.61
N MET A 131 -17.65 -6.82 -29.31
CA MET A 131 -17.22 -5.96 -28.21
C MET A 131 -17.80 -4.52 -28.22
N GLU A 132 -18.95 -4.30 -28.87
CA GLU A 132 -19.64 -3.01 -28.87
C GLU A 132 -20.73 -2.98 -27.79
N PHE A 133 -20.87 -1.86 -27.07
CA PHE A 133 -21.95 -1.73 -26.08
C PHE A 133 -23.31 -1.59 -26.79
N ILE A 134 -24.26 -2.42 -26.37
CA ILE A 134 -25.68 -2.35 -26.75
C ILE A 134 -26.46 -1.53 -25.72
N TYR A 135 -26.08 -1.66 -24.44
CA TYR A 135 -26.73 -0.98 -23.32
C TYR A 135 -25.73 -0.78 -22.18
N VAL A 136 -25.85 0.33 -21.44
CA VAL A 136 -25.07 0.61 -20.23
C VAL A 136 -25.98 1.27 -19.18
N LEU A 137 -25.99 0.73 -17.96
CA LEU A 137 -26.67 1.32 -16.80
C LEU A 137 -25.66 1.55 -15.66
N PRO A 138 -25.25 2.80 -15.43
CA PRO A 138 -24.37 3.19 -14.32
C PRO A 138 -25.15 3.75 -13.12
N GLY A 139 -24.43 4.00 -12.02
CA GLY A 139 -24.90 4.81 -10.88
C GLY A 139 -25.46 4.03 -9.69
N TRP A 140 -25.61 2.70 -9.82
CA TRP A 140 -26.04 1.83 -8.73
C TRP A 140 -24.99 1.72 -7.63
N GLU A 141 -25.41 1.55 -6.38
CA GLU A 141 -24.47 1.54 -5.26
C GLU A 141 -23.67 0.22 -5.22
N GLY A 142 -22.37 0.28 -4.92
CA GLY A 142 -21.48 -0.91 -4.98
C GLY A 142 -21.79 -2.04 -4.00
N SER A 143 -22.73 -1.85 -3.07
CA SER A 143 -23.27 -2.91 -2.20
C SER A 143 -24.41 -3.70 -2.86
N VAL A 144 -25.01 -3.19 -3.94
CA VAL A 144 -26.20 -3.77 -4.56
C VAL A 144 -25.87 -4.99 -5.41
N ASP A 145 -26.67 -6.03 -5.24
CA ASP A 145 -26.57 -7.27 -6.01
C ASP A 145 -26.92 -7.07 -7.48
N ASP A 146 -26.12 -7.68 -8.36
CA ASP A 146 -26.22 -7.56 -9.81
C ASP A 146 -27.64 -7.84 -10.34
N GLY A 147 -28.35 -8.83 -9.75
CA GLY A 147 -29.72 -9.15 -10.15
C GLY A 147 -30.68 -7.95 -10.04
N ARG A 148 -30.53 -7.14 -8.98
CA ARG A 148 -31.35 -5.94 -8.76
C ARG A 148 -31.03 -4.84 -9.78
N VAL A 149 -29.77 -4.72 -10.18
CA VAL A 149 -29.33 -3.76 -11.22
C VAL A 149 -29.94 -4.12 -12.58
N LEU A 150 -30.01 -5.41 -12.93
CA LEU A 150 -30.69 -5.84 -14.16
C LEU A 150 -32.21 -5.63 -14.09
N CYS A 151 -32.87 -5.89 -12.94
CA CYS A 151 -34.29 -5.63 -12.80
C CYS A 151 -34.63 -4.15 -13.06
N ASP A 152 -33.83 -3.21 -12.54
CA ASP A 152 -33.98 -1.78 -12.88
C ASP A 152 -33.75 -1.54 -14.37
N ALA A 153 -32.67 -2.07 -14.95
CA ALA A 153 -32.36 -1.94 -16.37
C ALA A 153 -33.52 -2.36 -17.28
N ILE A 154 -34.20 -3.47 -16.97
CA ILE A 154 -35.36 -3.97 -17.73
C ILE A 154 -36.59 -3.06 -17.51
N SER A 155 -36.83 -2.60 -16.28
CA SER A 155 -38.05 -1.85 -15.91
C SER A 155 -38.12 -0.41 -16.45
N ARG A 156 -37.00 0.14 -16.93
CA ARG A 156 -36.92 1.53 -17.39
C ARG A 156 -37.64 1.74 -18.74
N PRO A 157 -38.18 2.94 -19.01
CA PRO A 157 -38.85 3.25 -20.29
C PRO A 157 -37.97 3.02 -21.53
N ASN A 158 -36.67 3.29 -21.41
CA ASN A 158 -35.66 2.99 -22.43
C ASN A 158 -34.77 1.82 -21.94
N GLY A 159 -35.40 0.78 -21.41
CA GLY A 159 -34.74 -0.31 -20.71
C GLY A 159 -34.00 -1.32 -21.60
N LEU A 160 -33.23 -2.20 -20.97
CA LEU A 160 -32.61 -3.34 -21.64
C LEU A 160 -33.67 -4.40 -21.95
N VAL A 161 -34.01 -4.53 -23.23
CA VAL A 161 -34.98 -5.52 -23.72
C VAL A 161 -34.26 -6.49 -24.68
N ALA A 162 -34.53 -7.78 -24.54
CA ALA A 162 -34.14 -8.78 -25.53
C ALA A 162 -35.15 -8.74 -26.70
N PRO A 163 -34.70 -8.64 -27.96
CA PRO A 163 -35.59 -8.78 -29.12
C PRO A 163 -36.35 -10.11 -29.07
N GLN A 164 -37.56 -10.15 -29.63
CA GLN A 164 -38.41 -11.33 -29.60
C GLN A 164 -37.69 -12.56 -30.19
N GLY A 165 -37.72 -13.68 -29.47
CA GLY A 165 -37.03 -14.93 -29.85
C GLY A 165 -35.50 -14.91 -29.67
N CYS A 166 -34.93 -13.82 -29.14
CA CYS A 166 -33.49 -13.63 -28.92
C CYS A 166 -33.17 -13.52 -27.41
N TYR A 167 -31.89 -13.67 -27.04
CA TYR A 167 -31.46 -13.59 -25.63
C TYR A 167 -30.02 -13.08 -25.44
N TYR A 168 -29.69 -12.70 -24.21
CA TYR A 168 -28.32 -12.38 -23.77
C TYR A 168 -27.77 -13.46 -22.83
N LEU A 169 -26.46 -13.75 -22.90
CA LEU A 169 -25.76 -14.60 -21.91
C LEU A 169 -25.49 -13.82 -20.61
N CYS A 170 -25.75 -14.40 -19.44
CA CYS A 170 -25.70 -13.68 -18.15
C CYS A 170 -25.07 -14.49 -16.99
N ASN A 171 -24.88 -13.90 -15.79
CA ASN A 171 -24.57 -14.66 -14.55
C ASN A 171 -25.76 -15.53 -14.08
N ALA A 172 -25.46 -16.58 -13.32
CA ALA A 172 -26.43 -17.45 -12.65
C ALA A 172 -27.40 -16.75 -11.66
N GLY A 173 -27.13 -15.49 -11.32
CA GLY A 173 -27.97 -14.64 -10.47
C GLY A 173 -29.02 -13.82 -11.23
N TYR A 174 -28.96 -13.78 -12.56
CA TYR A 174 -30.00 -13.16 -13.38
C TYR A 174 -30.98 -14.22 -13.86
N SER A 175 -32.28 -13.98 -13.69
CA SER A 175 -33.35 -14.88 -14.11
C SER A 175 -34.47 -14.08 -14.76
N GLY A 176 -34.84 -14.43 -15.99
CA GLY A 176 -35.93 -13.79 -16.73
C GLY A 176 -35.97 -14.23 -18.18
N GLU A 177 -37.07 -13.97 -18.85
CA GLU A 177 -37.20 -14.17 -20.30
C GLU A 177 -36.19 -13.30 -21.06
N GLY A 178 -35.54 -13.84 -22.09
CA GLY A 178 -34.48 -13.14 -22.82
C GLY A 178 -33.09 -13.14 -22.17
N PHE A 179 -32.89 -13.82 -21.04
CA PHE A 179 -31.58 -13.93 -20.37
C PHE A 179 -31.22 -15.39 -20.09
N LEU A 180 -30.18 -15.89 -20.76
CA LEU A 180 -29.69 -17.26 -20.63
C LEU A 180 -28.55 -17.34 -19.61
N ALA A 181 -28.80 -18.04 -18.51
CA ALA A 181 -27.86 -18.27 -17.43
C ALA A 181 -27.13 -19.62 -17.57
N PRO A 182 -25.93 -19.80 -16.97
CA PRO A 182 -25.24 -21.09 -16.89
C PRO A 182 -25.93 -22.08 -15.96
N PHE A 183 -25.64 -23.38 -16.15
CA PHE A 183 -26.09 -24.44 -15.25
C PHE A 183 -25.47 -24.27 -13.86
N LYS A 184 -26.32 -24.33 -12.82
CA LYS A 184 -25.92 -24.24 -11.42
C LYS A 184 -25.34 -25.57 -10.94
N GLY A 185 -24.37 -25.53 -10.03
CA GLY A 185 -23.75 -26.73 -9.45
C GLY A 185 -22.55 -27.29 -10.23
N HIS A 186 -22.29 -26.81 -11.44
CA HIS A 186 -21.14 -27.21 -12.26
C HIS A 186 -20.06 -26.10 -12.30
N PRO A 187 -18.77 -26.43 -12.51
CA PRO A 187 -17.70 -25.45 -12.70
C PRO A 187 -18.02 -24.44 -13.82
N TYR A 188 -17.51 -23.22 -13.69
CA TYR A 188 -17.83 -22.11 -14.59
C TYR A 188 -16.65 -21.13 -14.82
N ASN A 189 -15.65 -21.11 -13.94
CA ASN A 189 -14.59 -20.12 -14.05
C ASN A 189 -13.54 -20.55 -15.08
N LEU A 190 -13.23 -19.69 -16.05
CA LEU A 190 -12.21 -19.98 -17.09
C LEU A 190 -10.83 -20.34 -16.51
N SER A 191 -10.48 -19.94 -15.29
CA SER A 191 -9.23 -20.36 -14.64
C SER A 191 -9.23 -21.80 -14.13
N GLU A 192 -10.40 -22.39 -13.83
CA GLU A 192 -10.52 -23.80 -13.43
C GLU A 192 -10.22 -24.72 -14.62
N TRP A 193 -10.68 -24.35 -15.81
CA TRP A 193 -10.46 -25.07 -17.07
C TRP A 193 -9.03 -24.91 -17.62
N ASN A 194 -8.41 -23.75 -17.46
CA ASN A 194 -7.09 -23.44 -18.05
C ASN A 194 -5.89 -24.12 -17.36
N ASN A 195 -6.07 -24.75 -16.19
CA ASN A 195 -4.98 -25.41 -15.46
C ASN A 195 -4.62 -26.81 -16.00
N GLY A 196 -5.20 -27.23 -17.13
CA GLY A 196 -4.83 -28.46 -17.86
C GLY A 196 -5.30 -29.77 -17.22
N SER A 197 -5.89 -29.73 -16.03
CA SER A 197 -6.26 -30.90 -15.22
C SER A 197 -7.75 -31.27 -15.26
N HIS A 198 -8.63 -30.45 -15.87
CA HIS A 198 -10.07 -30.72 -16.02
C HIS A 198 -10.51 -30.36 -17.45
N GLN A 199 -10.96 -31.36 -18.20
CA GLN A 199 -11.81 -31.17 -19.38
C GLN A 199 -13.28 -31.36 -18.96
N PRO A 200 -14.24 -30.69 -19.60
CA PRO A 200 -15.66 -30.87 -19.27
C PRO A 200 -16.09 -32.32 -19.51
N GLN A 201 -16.60 -32.97 -18.46
CA GLN A 201 -17.01 -34.37 -18.47
C GLN A 201 -18.52 -34.54 -18.72
N SER A 202 -19.30 -33.47 -18.56
CA SER A 202 -20.75 -33.45 -18.80
C SER A 202 -21.18 -32.43 -19.85
N VAL A 203 -22.42 -32.53 -20.32
CA VAL A 203 -23.00 -31.58 -21.29
C VAL A 203 -23.14 -30.19 -20.66
N GLU A 204 -23.52 -30.14 -19.39
CA GLU A 204 -23.68 -28.94 -18.56
C GLU A 204 -22.34 -28.23 -18.34
N GLU A 205 -21.26 -28.99 -18.10
CA GLU A 205 -19.90 -28.46 -18.01
C GLU A 205 -19.39 -27.91 -19.34
N ASN A 206 -19.62 -28.63 -20.44
CA ASN A 206 -19.28 -28.19 -21.78
C ASN A 206 -20.07 -26.92 -22.19
N PHE A 207 -21.34 -26.83 -21.79
CA PHE A 207 -22.15 -25.62 -21.91
C PHE A 207 -21.58 -24.48 -21.08
N ASN A 208 -21.31 -24.70 -19.79
CA ASN A 208 -20.76 -23.69 -18.88
C ASN A 208 -19.40 -23.15 -19.34
N LEU A 209 -18.51 -24.00 -19.84
CA LEU A 209 -17.24 -23.59 -20.45
C LEU A 209 -17.47 -22.64 -21.64
N ARG A 210 -18.29 -23.05 -22.62
CA ARG A 210 -18.60 -22.22 -23.81
C ARG A 210 -19.30 -20.92 -23.45
N HIS A 211 -20.22 -20.99 -22.50
CA HIS A 211 -20.96 -19.84 -21.97
C HIS A 211 -19.99 -18.85 -21.31
N ALA A 212 -19.08 -19.32 -20.46
CA ALA A 212 -18.05 -18.50 -19.83
C ALA A 212 -17.08 -17.88 -20.86
N MET A 213 -16.72 -18.63 -21.91
CA MET A 213 -15.86 -18.14 -23.00
C MET A 213 -16.52 -17.01 -23.79
N ALA A 214 -17.78 -17.19 -24.21
CA ALA A 214 -18.55 -16.17 -24.93
C ALA A 214 -18.84 -14.95 -24.05
N ARG A 215 -19.31 -15.15 -22.81
CA ARG A 215 -19.61 -14.07 -21.86
C ARG A 215 -18.37 -13.28 -21.42
N ASN A 216 -17.15 -13.78 -21.64
CA ASN A 216 -15.93 -13.02 -21.42
C ASN A 216 -15.85 -11.73 -22.28
N VAL A 217 -16.71 -11.57 -23.30
CA VAL A 217 -16.80 -10.34 -24.12
C VAL A 217 -17.13 -9.10 -23.28
N THR A 218 -18.10 -9.16 -22.34
CA THR A 218 -18.47 -8.00 -21.50
C THR A 218 -17.30 -7.60 -20.59
N ARG A 219 -16.66 -8.61 -20.00
CA ARG A 219 -15.42 -8.43 -19.25
C ARG A 219 -14.34 -7.84 -20.14
N GLN A 220 -14.22 -8.19 -21.42
CA GLN A 220 -13.25 -7.56 -22.33
C GLN A 220 -13.62 -6.11 -22.68
N CYS A 221 -14.89 -5.78 -22.92
CA CYS A 221 -15.36 -4.40 -23.11
C CYS A 221 -15.01 -3.52 -21.88
N PHE A 222 -15.34 -4.00 -20.68
CA PHE A 222 -14.98 -3.31 -19.43
C PHE A 222 -13.47 -3.38 -19.11
N ARG A 223 -12.72 -4.34 -19.66
CA ARG A 223 -11.25 -4.42 -19.47
C ARG A 223 -10.43 -3.71 -20.54
N MET A 224 -11.04 -3.25 -21.63
CA MET A 224 -10.47 -2.16 -22.42
C MET A 224 -10.44 -0.87 -21.58
N ASP A 225 -11.46 -0.65 -20.74
CA ASP A 225 -11.47 0.42 -19.75
C ASP A 225 -10.50 0.12 -18.57
N GLU A 226 -10.46 -1.12 -18.06
CA GLU A 226 -9.36 -1.53 -17.16
C GLU A 226 -7.98 -1.44 -17.81
N SER A 227 -7.81 -1.38 -19.14
CA SER A 227 -6.46 -1.18 -19.69
C SER A 227 -5.98 0.27 -19.49
N ILE A 228 -6.91 1.22 -19.38
CA ILE A 228 -6.69 2.61 -18.99
C ILE A 228 -6.58 2.73 -17.46
N SER A 229 -7.40 1.99 -16.70
CA SER A 229 -7.26 1.88 -15.23
C SER A 229 -6.03 1.07 -14.79
N ALA A 230 -5.50 0.17 -15.63
CA ALA A 230 -4.30 -0.65 -15.41
C ALA A 230 -3.03 -0.05 -16.00
N ILE A 231 -3.14 1.00 -16.83
CA ILE A 231 -2.08 2.02 -16.90
C ILE A 231 -1.88 2.69 -15.53
N ARG A 232 -2.87 2.63 -14.61
CA ARG A 232 -2.75 3.08 -13.21
C ARG A 232 -2.59 1.94 -12.18
N SER A 233 -3.14 0.74 -12.41
CA SER A 233 -3.10 -0.42 -11.49
C SER A 233 -2.08 -1.50 -11.84
N ARG A 234 -1.34 -1.39 -12.95
CA ARG A 234 -0.12 -2.19 -13.17
C ARG A 234 0.84 -1.94 -12.00
N ARG A 235 0.98 -2.96 -11.14
CA ARG A 235 2.16 -3.23 -10.33
C ARG A 235 3.39 -3.11 -11.25
N GLY A 236 4.01 -1.94 -11.22
CA GLY A 236 4.82 -1.47 -12.35
C GLY A 236 5.18 0.01 -12.27
N ARG A 237 5.28 0.56 -11.06
CA ARG A 237 6.03 1.79 -10.81
C ARG A 237 7.28 1.41 -10.03
N ASN A 238 8.41 1.97 -10.44
CA ASN A 238 9.76 1.57 -10.06
C ASN A 238 10.16 0.17 -10.56
N LYS A 239 10.15 -0.02 -11.90
CA LYS A 239 11.10 -0.97 -12.51
C LYS A 239 12.50 -0.34 -12.47
N ARG A 240 13.04 -0.22 -11.25
CA ARG A 240 14.41 0.23 -10.97
C ARG A 240 15.34 -0.78 -11.65
N PHE A 241 16.22 -0.30 -12.53
CA PHE A 241 17.26 -1.16 -13.09
C PHE A 241 18.25 -1.47 -11.99
N TRP A 242 18.53 -2.75 -11.79
CA TRP A 242 19.60 -3.22 -10.91
C TRP A 242 20.91 -3.14 -11.69
N ASN A 243 21.94 -2.57 -11.08
CA ASN A 243 23.29 -2.64 -11.62
C ASN A 243 24.01 -3.92 -11.12
N SER A 244 25.19 -4.21 -11.66
CA SER A 244 25.96 -5.42 -11.32
C SER A 244 26.48 -5.44 -9.88
N GLU A 245 26.74 -4.27 -9.28
CA GLU A 245 27.22 -4.16 -7.90
C GLU A 245 26.09 -4.43 -6.90
N GLU A 246 24.87 -3.97 -7.20
CA GLU A 246 23.66 -4.21 -6.43
C GLU A 246 23.20 -5.67 -6.52
N ASP A 247 23.25 -6.27 -7.72
CA ASP A 247 22.99 -7.71 -7.88
C ASP A 247 24.00 -8.53 -7.08
N LYS A 248 25.29 -8.18 -7.16
CA LYS A 248 26.33 -8.84 -6.38
C LYS A 248 26.08 -8.67 -4.88
N ALA A 249 25.83 -7.46 -4.40
CA ALA A 249 25.57 -7.20 -2.98
C ALA A 249 24.32 -7.94 -2.45
N LEU A 250 23.28 -8.11 -3.27
CA LEU A 250 22.12 -8.93 -2.93
C LEU A 250 22.48 -10.41 -2.80
N ILE A 251 23.27 -10.95 -3.75
CA ILE A 251 23.69 -12.35 -3.74
C ILE A 251 24.68 -12.64 -2.60
N ASP A 252 25.66 -11.77 -2.38
CA ASP A 252 26.61 -11.86 -1.27
C ASP A 252 25.87 -11.82 0.08
N ALA A 253 24.91 -10.91 0.26
CA ALA A 253 24.10 -10.83 1.49
C ALA A 253 23.14 -12.02 1.68
N LEU A 254 22.57 -12.57 0.61
CA LEU A 254 21.78 -13.80 0.66
C LEU A 254 22.62 -15.02 1.05
N HIS A 255 23.87 -15.09 0.56
CA HIS A 255 24.81 -16.15 0.91
C HIS A 255 25.21 -16.07 2.37
N GLU A 256 25.62 -14.89 2.85
CA GLU A 256 25.93 -14.66 4.27
C GLU A 256 24.75 -15.06 5.18
N LEU A 257 23.53 -14.61 4.88
CA LEU A 257 22.33 -15.02 5.64
C LEU A 257 22.00 -16.51 5.52
N SER A 258 22.40 -17.19 4.43
CA SER A 258 22.19 -18.63 4.29
C SER A 258 23.12 -19.46 5.19
N THR A 259 24.27 -18.89 5.57
CA THR A 259 25.22 -19.52 6.51
C THR A 259 24.86 -19.30 7.99
N ASP A 260 24.06 -18.29 8.31
CA ASP A 260 23.59 -18.01 9.68
C ASP A 260 22.34 -18.85 10.01
N SER A 261 22.48 -19.82 10.92
CA SER A 261 21.39 -20.69 11.39
C SER A 261 20.25 -19.96 12.12
N ARG A 262 20.46 -18.70 12.51
CA ARG A 262 19.40 -17.80 12.99
C ARG A 262 18.49 -17.34 11.85
N TRP A 263 18.98 -17.27 10.60
CA TRP A 263 18.24 -16.74 9.46
C TRP A 263 17.80 -17.79 8.43
N LYS A 264 18.61 -18.83 8.17
CA LYS A 264 18.21 -19.98 7.33
C LYS A 264 17.57 -21.08 8.18
N CYS A 265 16.55 -21.74 7.63
CA CYS A 265 15.93 -22.96 8.14
C CYS A 265 15.71 -23.97 6.99
N ASP A 266 15.27 -25.19 7.31
CA ASP A 266 15.17 -26.32 6.37
C ASP A 266 14.23 -26.08 5.17
N TYR A 267 13.36 -25.06 5.26
CA TYR A 267 12.38 -24.70 4.23
C TYR A 267 12.54 -23.25 3.71
N GLY A 268 13.67 -22.60 3.95
CA GLY A 268 13.98 -21.26 3.42
C GLY A 268 14.59 -20.31 4.45
N PHE A 269 14.14 -19.05 4.45
CA PHE A 269 14.60 -18.02 5.38
C PHE A 269 13.51 -17.65 6.38
N ARG A 270 13.89 -17.33 7.63
CA ARG A 270 12.97 -16.89 8.69
C ARG A 270 12.37 -15.51 8.39
N ASN A 271 11.19 -15.25 8.97
CA ASN A 271 10.52 -13.95 8.89
C ASN A 271 11.46 -12.80 9.28
N GLY A 272 11.41 -11.70 8.53
CA GLY A 272 12.28 -10.53 8.73
C GLY A 272 13.56 -10.51 7.86
N TYR A 273 13.98 -11.64 7.25
CA TYR A 273 15.23 -11.69 6.46
C TYR A 273 15.31 -10.64 5.35
N MET A 274 14.19 -10.21 4.78
CA MET A 274 14.15 -9.19 3.72
C MET A 274 14.51 -7.78 4.22
N ILE A 275 14.18 -7.46 5.47
CA ILE A 275 14.61 -6.22 6.13
C ILE A 275 16.10 -6.32 6.44
N ARG A 276 16.56 -7.50 6.87
CA ARG A 276 17.99 -7.74 7.09
C ARG A 276 18.82 -7.63 5.80
N LEU A 277 18.31 -8.12 4.67
CA LEU A 277 18.89 -7.89 3.34
C LEU A 277 18.94 -6.40 2.98
N GLU A 278 17.91 -5.62 3.30
CA GLU A 278 17.93 -4.16 3.10
C GLU A 278 19.06 -3.49 3.89
N GLU A 279 19.26 -3.85 5.16
CA GLU A 279 20.37 -3.34 5.98
C GLU A 279 21.74 -3.72 5.41
N MET A 280 21.92 -4.98 5.02
CA MET A 280 23.21 -5.51 4.55
C MET A 280 23.59 -4.90 3.20
N ILE A 281 22.64 -4.84 2.26
CA ILE A 281 22.84 -4.19 0.96
C ILE A 281 23.04 -2.67 1.14
N GLY A 282 22.33 -2.04 2.09
CA GLY A 282 22.51 -0.62 2.42
C GLY A 282 23.88 -0.28 3.01
N LYS A 283 24.55 -1.23 3.67
CA LYS A 283 25.94 -1.10 4.14
C LYS A 283 26.94 -1.33 3.01
N SER A 284 26.73 -2.37 2.19
CA SER A 284 27.64 -2.72 1.08
C SER A 284 27.55 -1.75 -0.11
N VAL A 285 26.38 -1.13 -0.33
CA VAL A 285 26.14 -0.13 -1.38
C VAL A 285 25.41 1.09 -0.77
N PRO A 286 26.15 1.97 -0.06
CA PRO A 286 25.56 3.16 0.57
C PRO A 286 24.82 4.05 -0.43
N GLY A 287 23.63 4.52 -0.05
CA GLY A 287 22.82 5.39 -0.89
C GLY A 287 22.06 4.71 -2.04
N CYS A 288 22.12 3.39 -2.18
CA CYS A 288 21.39 2.67 -3.26
C CYS A 288 19.86 2.90 -3.25
N GLY A 289 19.26 3.18 -2.09
CA GLY A 289 17.79 3.35 -1.97
C GLY A 289 17.00 2.06 -2.24
N LEU A 290 17.66 0.90 -2.21
CA LEU A 290 17.00 -0.39 -2.24
C LEU A 290 16.19 -0.60 -0.96
N LYS A 291 15.04 -1.26 -1.10
CA LYS A 291 14.06 -1.49 -0.04
C LYS A 291 13.57 -2.94 -0.10
N ALA A 292 13.33 -3.56 1.06
CA ALA A 292 12.84 -4.93 1.21
C ALA A 292 11.64 -5.20 0.28
N SER A 293 10.67 -4.29 0.31
CA SER A 293 9.59 -4.17 -0.67
C SER A 293 9.51 -2.73 -1.20
N PRO A 294 9.34 -2.50 -2.52
CA PRO A 294 9.14 -3.50 -3.57
C PRO A 294 10.45 -3.99 -4.24
N HIS A 295 11.61 -3.43 -3.91
CA HIS A 295 12.82 -3.59 -4.72
C HIS A 295 13.45 -4.99 -4.58
N ILE A 296 13.83 -5.39 -3.36
CA ILE A 296 14.52 -6.66 -3.09
C ILE A 296 13.58 -7.83 -3.36
N ASP A 297 12.34 -7.79 -2.89
CA ASP A 297 11.30 -8.81 -3.15
C ASP A 297 11.10 -9.08 -4.65
N SER A 298 10.93 -8.04 -5.46
CA SER A 298 10.76 -8.17 -6.91
C SER A 298 11.99 -8.77 -7.59
N ARG A 299 13.20 -8.38 -7.13
CA ARG A 299 14.45 -8.92 -7.68
C ARG A 299 14.65 -10.37 -7.31
N LEU A 300 14.43 -10.73 -6.05
CA LEU A 300 14.57 -12.09 -5.53
C LEU A 300 13.61 -13.05 -6.23
N LYS A 301 12.33 -12.66 -6.39
CA LYS A 301 11.35 -13.42 -7.18
C LYS A 301 11.80 -13.65 -8.63
N THR A 302 12.45 -12.65 -9.24
CA THR A 302 12.99 -12.76 -10.61
C THR A 302 14.18 -13.72 -10.66
N LEU A 303 15.13 -13.61 -9.73
CA LEU A 303 16.34 -14.44 -9.67
C LEU A 303 15.99 -15.91 -9.36
N VAL A 304 15.17 -16.16 -8.34
CA VAL A 304 14.69 -17.50 -7.97
C VAL A 304 13.85 -18.13 -9.08
N GLY A 305 13.03 -17.33 -9.79
CA GLY A 305 12.29 -17.80 -10.96
C GLY A 305 13.22 -18.28 -12.10
N LYS A 306 14.26 -17.50 -12.43
CA LYS A 306 15.28 -17.90 -13.42
C LYS A 306 16.06 -19.14 -12.98
N PHE A 307 16.51 -19.17 -11.73
CA PHE A 307 17.24 -20.29 -11.14
C PHE A 307 16.46 -21.61 -11.25
N ARG A 308 15.17 -21.61 -10.86
CA ARG A 308 14.29 -22.79 -10.95
C ARG A 308 14.11 -23.25 -12.40
N ALA A 309 13.91 -22.33 -13.35
CA ALA A 309 13.81 -22.66 -14.76
C ALA A 309 15.12 -23.25 -15.33
N ILE A 310 16.29 -22.75 -14.88
CA ILE A 310 17.60 -23.30 -15.26
C ILE A 310 17.77 -24.72 -14.73
N LEU A 311 17.48 -25.00 -13.45
CA LEU A 311 17.53 -26.36 -12.90
C LEU A 311 16.56 -27.31 -13.61
N GLN A 312 15.33 -26.86 -13.90
CA GLN A 312 14.33 -27.65 -14.62
C GLN A 312 14.82 -28.05 -16.03
N MET A 313 15.47 -27.13 -16.74
CA MET A 313 16.11 -27.43 -18.02
C MET A 313 17.29 -28.39 -17.86
N LEU A 314 18.21 -28.15 -16.92
CA LEU A 314 19.38 -29.02 -16.69
C LEU A 314 19.02 -30.44 -16.22
N ALA A 315 17.86 -30.64 -15.60
CA ALA A 315 17.30 -31.96 -15.29
C ALA A 315 16.78 -32.71 -16.53
N THR A 316 16.65 -32.04 -17.68
CA THR A 316 16.15 -32.61 -18.93
C THR A 316 17.31 -33.00 -19.86
N LYS A 317 17.29 -34.24 -20.40
CA LYS A 317 18.29 -34.70 -21.38
C LYS A 317 18.38 -33.73 -22.58
N GLY A 318 19.60 -33.36 -22.93
CA GLY A 318 19.91 -32.47 -24.07
C GLY A 318 20.31 -31.05 -23.68
N PHE A 319 19.96 -30.60 -22.47
CA PHE A 319 20.39 -29.30 -21.93
C PHE A 319 21.72 -29.46 -21.18
N LYS A 320 22.65 -28.52 -21.40
CA LYS A 320 23.94 -28.45 -20.71
C LYS A 320 24.19 -27.04 -20.17
N TRP A 321 25.12 -26.91 -19.23
CA TRP A 321 25.59 -25.62 -18.71
C TRP A 321 26.96 -25.26 -19.32
N ASP A 322 27.13 -24.02 -19.80
CA ASP A 322 28.43 -23.46 -20.23
C ASP A 322 29.00 -22.64 -19.08
N GLU A 323 30.01 -23.21 -18.40
CA GLU A 323 30.65 -22.60 -17.23
C GLU A 323 31.41 -21.30 -17.55
N LYS A 324 31.82 -21.09 -18.81
CA LYS A 324 32.58 -19.89 -19.21
C LYS A 324 31.67 -18.73 -19.58
N LYS A 325 30.44 -19.02 -20.02
CA LYS A 325 29.43 -18.00 -20.38
C LYS A 325 28.31 -17.87 -19.33
N HIS A 326 28.31 -18.76 -18.34
CA HIS A 326 27.27 -18.93 -17.33
C HIS A 326 25.87 -18.99 -17.94
N MET A 327 25.66 -19.85 -18.94
CA MET A 327 24.37 -19.94 -19.63
C MET A 327 24.05 -21.37 -20.07
N ILE A 328 22.81 -21.60 -20.46
CA ILE A 328 22.37 -22.88 -21.00
C ILE A 328 22.87 -23.05 -22.44
N CYS A 329 23.45 -24.21 -22.72
CA CYS A 329 23.81 -24.71 -24.04
C CYS A 329 22.90 -25.86 -24.45
N VAL A 330 22.17 -25.65 -25.53
CA VAL A 330 21.22 -26.58 -26.16
C VAL A 330 21.01 -26.11 -27.61
N GLU A 331 20.55 -26.97 -28.50
CA GLU A 331 20.14 -26.54 -29.84
C GLU A 331 18.89 -25.65 -29.76
N ARG A 332 18.82 -24.62 -30.62
CA ARG A 332 17.72 -23.65 -30.62
C ARG A 332 16.34 -24.29 -30.86
N SER A 333 16.28 -25.27 -31.77
CA SER A 333 15.09 -26.07 -32.09
C SER A 333 14.53 -26.76 -30.83
N VAL A 334 15.38 -27.50 -30.12
CA VAL A 334 15.08 -28.22 -28.88
C VAL A 334 14.65 -27.26 -27.76
N TYR A 335 15.29 -26.10 -27.63
CA TYR A 335 14.87 -25.06 -26.67
C TYR A 335 13.48 -24.49 -26.98
N GLU A 336 13.22 -24.12 -28.23
CA GLU A 336 11.96 -23.53 -28.65
C GLU A 336 10.80 -24.52 -28.52
N GLU A 337 11.03 -25.80 -28.78
CA GLU A 337 10.07 -26.88 -28.54
C GLU A 337 9.81 -27.11 -27.04
N TYR A 338 10.87 -27.24 -26.23
CA TYR A 338 10.74 -27.39 -24.78
C TYR A 338 9.97 -26.23 -24.13
N CYS A 339 10.15 -25.00 -24.62
CA CYS A 339 9.43 -23.83 -24.14
C CYS A 339 7.93 -23.80 -24.51
N LYS A 340 7.46 -24.64 -25.45
CA LYS A 340 6.02 -24.82 -25.70
C LYS A 340 5.35 -25.56 -24.54
N ALA A 341 6.01 -26.59 -24.01
CA ALA A 341 5.57 -27.34 -22.84
C ALA A 341 5.87 -26.59 -21.51
N HIS A 342 6.94 -25.79 -21.48
CA HIS A 342 7.40 -25.09 -20.27
C HIS A 342 7.52 -23.57 -20.47
N PRO A 343 6.39 -22.81 -20.44
CA PRO A 343 6.39 -21.36 -20.69
C PRO A 343 7.27 -20.54 -19.73
N THR A 344 7.52 -21.05 -18.53
CA THR A 344 8.41 -20.45 -17.51
C THR A 344 9.88 -20.40 -17.93
N CYS A 345 10.30 -21.30 -18.82
CA CYS A 345 11.69 -21.38 -19.29
C CYS A 345 12.00 -20.41 -20.45
N LYS A 346 10.98 -19.70 -20.95
CA LYS A 346 11.07 -18.77 -22.09
C LYS A 346 11.93 -17.55 -21.75
N ASN A 347 12.72 -17.08 -22.73
CA ASN A 347 13.68 -15.97 -22.62
C ASN A 347 14.93 -16.25 -21.76
N LEU A 348 15.42 -17.50 -21.79
CA LEU A 348 16.68 -17.93 -21.14
C LEU A 348 17.74 -18.44 -22.13
N TYR A 349 17.39 -18.69 -23.39
CA TYR A 349 18.35 -19.06 -24.43
C TYR A 349 19.39 -17.95 -24.65
N GLY A 350 20.68 -18.29 -24.51
CA GLY A 350 21.79 -17.34 -24.63
C GLY A 350 21.85 -16.27 -23.53
N VAL A 351 21.07 -16.38 -22.45
CA VAL A 351 21.06 -15.43 -21.35
C VAL A 351 22.02 -15.87 -20.25
N SER A 352 23.05 -15.06 -19.98
CA SER A 352 23.98 -15.30 -18.89
C SER A 352 23.32 -15.14 -17.51
N PHE A 353 23.66 -16.02 -16.58
CA PHE A 353 23.20 -16.08 -15.21
C PHE A 353 24.39 -16.47 -14.28
N PRO A 354 25.28 -15.51 -13.95
CA PRO A 354 26.53 -15.78 -13.22
C PRO A 354 26.36 -16.37 -11.81
N HIS A 355 25.16 -16.25 -11.22
CA HIS A 355 24.91 -16.58 -9.82
C HIS A 355 24.42 -18.03 -9.61
N LEU A 356 24.51 -18.92 -10.61
CA LEU A 356 23.95 -20.28 -10.53
C LEU A 356 24.47 -21.06 -9.31
N HIS A 357 25.78 -21.16 -9.13
CA HIS A 357 26.41 -21.93 -8.04
C HIS A 357 26.02 -21.40 -6.66
N VAL A 358 26.12 -20.09 -6.45
CA VAL A 358 25.74 -19.46 -5.17
C VAL A 358 24.25 -19.69 -4.87
N MET A 359 23.38 -19.67 -5.88
CA MET A 359 21.97 -20.02 -5.69
C MET A 359 21.73 -21.52 -5.48
N MET A 360 22.58 -22.42 -6.00
CA MET A 360 22.56 -23.85 -5.63
C MET A 360 22.96 -24.07 -4.18
N GLU A 361 23.92 -23.30 -3.64
CA GLU A 361 24.27 -23.35 -2.21
C GLU A 361 23.11 -22.86 -1.33
N ILE A 362 22.48 -21.73 -1.67
CA ILE A 362 21.40 -21.12 -0.87
C ILE A 362 20.09 -21.90 -0.95
N TYR A 363 19.71 -22.39 -2.14
CA TYR A 363 18.38 -22.95 -2.44
C TYR A 363 18.38 -24.39 -2.97
N GLY A 364 19.55 -25.02 -3.15
CA GLY A 364 19.64 -26.40 -3.69
C GLY A 364 19.08 -27.46 -2.74
N LYS A 365 19.25 -27.28 -1.41
CA LYS A 365 18.63 -28.16 -0.40
C LYS A 365 17.10 -28.06 -0.42
N ASP A 366 16.57 -26.86 -0.63
CA ASP A 366 15.13 -26.58 -0.80
C ASP A 366 14.56 -27.19 -2.11
N PHE A 367 15.39 -27.87 -2.91
CA PHE A 367 15.06 -28.55 -4.16
C PHE A 367 15.47 -30.04 -4.15
N ALA A 368 15.62 -30.64 -2.96
CA ALA A 368 15.68 -32.10 -2.83
C ALA A 368 14.50 -32.72 -3.60
N THR A 369 14.82 -33.54 -4.60
CA THR A 369 13.85 -34.10 -5.54
C THR A 369 12.81 -34.93 -4.80
N GLY A 370 11.55 -34.87 -5.26
CA GLY A 370 10.44 -35.66 -4.73
C GLY A 370 10.53 -37.16 -5.04
N LYS A 371 11.65 -37.79 -4.70
CA LYS A 371 11.70 -39.19 -4.28
C LYS A 371 11.49 -39.20 -2.75
N PRO A 372 10.85 -40.23 -2.18
CA PRO A 372 10.85 -40.38 -0.73
C PRO A 372 12.29 -40.45 -0.23
N ALA A 373 12.56 -39.88 0.95
CA ALA A 373 13.72 -40.30 1.72
C ALA A 373 13.57 -41.79 2.00
N GLU A 374 14.67 -42.56 1.91
CA GLU A 374 14.70 -43.99 2.19
C GLU A 374 13.93 -44.32 3.46
N GLY A 375 12.97 -45.25 3.36
CA GLY A 375 12.32 -45.79 4.53
C GLY A 375 13.34 -46.54 5.37
N PHE A 376 13.05 -46.67 6.67
CA PHE A 376 13.86 -47.51 7.56
C PHE A 376 14.01 -48.96 7.04
N LEU A 377 13.04 -49.45 6.25
CA LEU A 377 13.11 -50.75 5.57
C LEU A 377 14.02 -50.73 4.34
N ASP A 378 14.02 -49.66 3.54
CA ASP A 378 14.90 -49.53 2.36
C ASP A 378 16.38 -49.42 2.78
N ALA A 379 16.65 -48.68 3.87
CA ALA A 379 17.99 -48.55 4.45
C ALA A 379 18.51 -49.86 5.09
N VAL A 380 17.62 -50.70 5.63
CA VAL A 380 17.98 -52.05 6.11
C VAL A 380 18.25 -52.98 4.92
N ASP A 381 17.39 -52.94 3.89
CA ASP A 381 17.56 -53.69 2.65
C ASP A 381 18.89 -53.35 1.95
N ASP A 382 19.41 -52.12 2.06
CA ASP A 382 20.71 -51.74 1.47
C ASP A 382 21.90 -52.00 2.41
N MET A 383 21.72 -52.03 3.73
CA MET A 383 22.73 -52.56 4.66
C MET A 383 22.99 -54.06 4.43
N ASP A 384 21.93 -54.85 4.22
CA ASP A 384 22.04 -56.29 3.91
C ASP A 384 22.67 -56.57 2.52
N LYS A 385 22.86 -55.53 1.68
CA LYS A 385 23.52 -55.65 0.36
C LYS A 385 25.02 -55.35 0.39
N GLU A 386 25.56 -54.65 1.38
CA GLU A 386 27.00 -54.39 1.46
C GLU A 386 27.81 -55.58 2.05
N GLU A 387 27.21 -56.48 2.84
CA GLU A 387 27.93 -57.65 3.38
C GLU A 387 28.02 -58.87 2.44
N VAL A 388 27.32 -58.89 1.30
CA VAL A 388 27.33 -60.04 0.36
C VAL A 388 28.39 -59.90 -0.75
N ALA A 389 29.20 -58.81 -0.72
CA ALA A 389 30.23 -58.52 -1.73
C ALA A 389 31.67 -58.81 -1.28
N GLN A 390 31.90 -59.71 -0.30
CA GLN A 390 33.24 -60.23 -0.01
C GLN A 390 33.26 -61.67 0.51
N VAL A 391 34.21 -62.45 -0.03
CA VAL A 391 34.61 -63.83 0.36
C VAL A 391 33.66 -64.97 -0.02
N TYR A 392 33.97 -65.64 -1.13
CA TYR A 392 34.58 -66.99 -1.06
C TYR A 392 35.71 -67.11 -2.11
N ILE A 393 36.68 -67.97 -1.81
CA ILE A 393 38.06 -67.95 -2.34
C ILE A 393 38.32 -69.19 -3.23
N GLU A 394 39.48 -69.23 -3.88
CA GLU A 394 40.16 -70.36 -4.57
C GLU A 394 39.84 -70.48 -6.07
N SER A 395 40.80 -70.73 -6.99
CA SER A 395 42.19 -71.20 -6.85
C SER A 395 43.09 -70.83 -8.06
N SER A 396 44.39 -71.14 -7.93
CA SER A 396 45.35 -71.59 -8.96
C SER A 396 45.87 -70.66 -10.08
N ASP A 397 47.17 -70.35 -9.93
CA ASP A 397 48.29 -70.67 -10.85
C ASP A 397 48.74 -69.74 -12.02
N ASP A 398 50.08 -69.58 -12.03
CA ASP A 398 51.07 -69.33 -13.10
C ASP A 398 50.99 -68.09 -14.03
N ASP A 399 52.07 -67.42 -14.49
CA ASP A 399 53.51 -67.25 -14.21
C ASP A 399 54.05 -66.36 -15.39
N VAL A 400 55.26 -65.78 -15.29
CA VAL A 400 56.05 -65.14 -16.40
C VAL A 400 55.46 -63.84 -17.02
N GLY A 401 56.21 -62.78 -17.37
CA GLY A 401 57.66 -62.47 -17.32
C GLY A 401 57.92 -61.13 -18.07
N GLY A 402 59.08 -60.48 -17.87
CA GLY A 402 59.35 -59.10 -18.32
C GLY A 402 60.08 -58.91 -19.66
N SER A 403 60.67 -57.70 -19.84
CA SER A 403 61.40 -57.16 -21.03
C SER A 403 60.51 -56.41 -22.05
N GLY A 404 60.91 -55.30 -22.70
CA GLY A 404 62.10 -54.45 -22.52
C GLY A 404 62.44 -53.54 -23.73
N ILE A 405 62.90 -52.31 -23.44
CA ILE A 405 63.93 -51.51 -24.18
C ILE A 405 63.61 -50.86 -25.57
N LEU A 406 63.65 -49.50 -25.58
CA LEU A 406 64.13 -48.49 -26.59
C LEU A 406 63.70 -48.58 -28.10
N THR A 407 63.72 -47.54 -28.94
CA THR A 407 64.70 -46.43 -29.14
C THR A 407 64.12 -45.12 -29.79
N THR A 408 64.71 -43.96 -29.43
CA THR A 408 65.03 -42.75 -30.27
C THR A 408 63.91 -41.93 -30.96
N GLU A 409 64.03 -40.62 -31.25
CA GLU A 409 65.21 -39.77 -31.57
C GLU A 409 65.29 -38.37 -30.87
N PHE A 410 66.46 -37.73 -30.99
CA PHE A 410 66.82 -36.36 -30.55
C PHE A 410 67.36 -35.54 -31.74
N ALA A 411 67.19 -34.21 -31.77
CA ALA A 411 68.16 -33.29 -32.41
C ALA A 411 68.09 -31.81 -31.92
N PRO A 412 69.23 -31.08 -31.78
CA PRO A 412 69.32 -29.62 -31.48
C PRO A 412 69.79 -28.83 -32.77
N PRO A 413 70.61 -27.73 -32.82
CA PRO A 413 71.26 -26.90 -31.79
C PRO A 413 71.52 -25.36 -32.03
N LEU A 414 72.00 -24.68 -30.97
CA LEU A 414 73.06 -23.62 -30.93
C LEU A 414 72.89 -22.14 -31.39
N LYS A 415 73.42 -21.26 -30.50
CA LYS A 415 74.31 -20.06 -30.68
C LYS A 415 73.81 -18.63 -30.40
N LYS A 416 74.77 -17.82 -29.93
CA LYS A 416 74.67 -16.50 -29.25
C LYS A 416 75.39 -15.37 -30.06
N VAL A 417 75.19 -14.12 -29.60
CA VAL A 417 76.19 -13.03 -29.38
C VAL A 417 75.96 -11.71 -30.15
N LYS A 418 75.73 -10.63 -29.39
CA LYS A 418 76.31 -9.25 -29.46
C LYS A 418 75.58 -8.36 -28.42
N ARG A 419 76.18 -7.37 -27.74
CA ARG A 419 77.59 -7.01 -27.47
C ARG A 419 77.63 -6.06 -26.24
N ASP A 420 78.79 -5.91 -25.60
CA ASP A 420 79.01 -5.10 -24.38
C ASP A 420 78.69 -3.58 -24.48
N LYS A 421 78.48 -2.93 -23.31
CA LYS A 421 79.52 -2.07 -22.70
C LYS A 421 79.23 -1.57 -21.26
N THR A 422 80.06 -2.04 -20.32
CA THR A 422 80.71 -1.30 -19.19
C THR A 422 79.95 -0.16 -18.48
N SER A 423 79.76 -0.18 -17.16
CA SER A 423 80.77 0.16 -16.12
C SER A 423 80.10 0.22 -14.72
N LYS A 424 80.72 0.40 -13.54
CA LYS A 424 82.00 0.03 -12.87
C LYS A 424 81.90 0.58 -11.42
N LYS A 425 82.26 -0.23 -10.39
CA LYS A 425 82.68 0.11 -9.00
C LYS A 425 81.73 0.76 -7.95
N LYS A 426 81.56 0.02 -6.84
CA LYS A 426 81.67 0.35 -5.38
C LYS A 426 81.67 1.82 -4.88
N GLY A 427 80.93 2.09 -3.78
CA GLY A 427 81.49 2.74 -2.57
C GLY A 427 80.61 3.73 -1.76
N SER A 428 80.23 3.33 -0.53
CA SER A 428 79.89 4.13 0.68
C SER A 428 78.88 5.31 0.66
N ASP A 429 77.81 5.12 1.44
CA ASP A 429 77.29 5.96 2.55
C ASP A 429 76.73 7.39 2.35
N ASN A 430 75.44 7.49 2.73
CA ASN A 430 74.74 8.57 3.47
C ASN A 430 74.16 9.83 2.76
N VAL A 431 72.95 10.15 3.27
CA VAL A 431 72.12 11.38 3.15
C VAL A 431 71.22 11.57 1.90
N ALA A 432 69.93 11.24 2.12
CA ALA A 432 68.66 11.77 1.57
C ALA A 432 68.61 12.56 0.22
N GLN A 433 67.81 12.06 -0.75
CA GLN A 433 66.48 12.62 -1.10
C GLN A 433 65.66 11.71 -2.05
N CYS A 434 64.53 12.19 -2.59
CA CYS A 434 63.34 11.40 -2.95
C CYS A 434 63.14 11.09 -4.46
N SER A 435 62.17 10.18 -4.73
CA SER A 435 61.26 10.10 -5.89
C SER A 435 61.79 10.04 -7.34
N SER A 436 61.56 8.91 -8.00
CA SER A 436 61.31 8.82 -9.46
C SER A 436 60.75 7.46 -9.95
N GLY A 437 60.88 6.39 -9.16
CA GLY A 437 60.41 5.05 -9.56
C GLY A 437 58.89 4.83 -9.62
N LEU A 438 58.08 5.70 -8.99
CA LEU A 438 56.62 5.54 -8.95
C LEU A 438 55.92 6.03 -10.24
N GLU A 439 56.48 7.04 -10.91
CA GLU A 439 55.78 7.72 -12.01
C GLU A 439 55.62 6.84 -13.25
N LEU A 440 56.61 6.02 -13.62
CA LEU A 440 56.53 5.21 -14.83
C LEU A 440 55.46 4.10 -14.73
N ALA A 441 55.34 3.49 -13.55
CA ALA A 441 54.28 2.51 -13.27
C ALA A 441 52.90 3.20 -13.18
N CYS A 442 52.84 4.39 -12.59
CA CYS A 442 51.62 5.18 -12.53
C CYS A 442 51.15 5.62 -13.93
N LEU A 443 52.07 6.03 -14.81
CA LEU A 443 51.77 6.40 -16.19
C LEU A 443 51.28 5.20 -17.02
N GLN A 444 51.89 4.02 -16.85
CA GLN A 444 51.45 2.79 -17.51
C GLN A 444 50.06 2.35 -17.04
N ASN A 445 49.77 2.44 -15.74
CA ASN A 445 48.44 2.17 -15.20
C ASN A 445 47.42 3.21 -15.69
N PHE A 446 47.77 4.50 -15.68
CA PHE A 446 46.91 5.58 -16.21
C PHE A 446 46.57 5.37 -17.69
N MET A 447 47.55 5.02 -18.54
CA MET A 447 47.28 4.70 -19.95
C MET A 447 46.41 3.45 -20.12
N LYS A 448 46.51 2.47 -19.22
CA LYS A 448 45.68 1.26 -19.23
C LYS A 448 44.24 1.57 -18.83
N ASP A 449 44.06 2.38 -17.79
CA ASP A 449 42.75 2.84 -17.30
C ASP A 449 42.08 3.78 -18.31
N MET A 450 42.83 4.68 -18.96
CA MET A 450 42.31 5.55 -20.01
C MET A 450 41.84 4.76 -21.23
N ASN A 451 42.56 3.69 -21.62
CA ASN A 451 42.11 2.75 -22.66
C ASN A 451 40.87 1.94 -22.23
N ALA A 452 40.76 1.56 -20.95
CA ALA A 452 39.56 0.92 -20.41
C ALA A 452 38.34 1.87 -20.41
N HIS A 453 38.54 3.14 -20.08
CA HIS A 453 37.53 4.20 -20.17
C HIS A 453 37.10 4.44 -21.63
N LEU A 454 38.03 4.58 -22.58
CA LEU A 454 37.71 4.73 -24.00
C LEU A 454 36.96 3.50 -24.56
N SER A 455 37.35 2.28 -24.18
CA SER A 455 36.61 1.06 -24.52
C SER A 455 35.20 1.05 -23.93
N THR A 456 35.03 1.60 -22.73
CA THR A 456 33.72 1.71 -22.06
C THR A 456 32.85 2.77 -22.72
N MET A 457 33.41 3.93 -23.08
CA MET A 457 32.70 4.97 -23.83
C MET A 457 32.27 4.47 -25.21
N ALA A 458 33.14 3.76 -25.94
CA ALA A 458 32.79 3.13 -27.23
C ALA A 458 31.62 2.12 -27.09
N LYS A 459 31.60 1.32 -26.01
CA LYS A 459 30.48 0.41 -25.70
C LYS A 459 29.20 1.14 -25.29
N VAL A 460 29.30 2.33 -24.68
CA VAL A 460 28.14 3.17 -24.35
C VAL A 460 27.57 3.83 -25.61
N TRP A 461 28.43 4.31 -26.51
CA TRP A 461 28.03 4.93 -27.78
C TRP A 461 27.43 3.90 -28.74
N SER A 462 28.05 2.73 -28.92
CA SER A 462 27.43 1.62 -29.69
C SER A 462 26.06 1.22 -29.14
N ARG A 463 25.86 1.22 -27.83
CA ARG A 463 24.55 0.98 -27.19
C ARG A 463 23.56 2.14 -27.29
N ALA A 464 24.02 3.34 -27.67
CA ALA A 464 23.16 4.47 -28.01
C ALA A 464 22.71 4.35 -29.47
N ASP A 465 23.64 4.11 -30.39
CA ASP A 465 23.36 3.83 -31.80
C ASP A 465 22.38 2.65 -31.96
N ASP A 466 22.61 1.52 -31.26
CA ASP A 466 21.70 0.37 -31.25
C ASP A 466 20.26 0.73 -30.81
N ARG A 467 20.11 1.73 -29.92
CA ARG A 467 18.81 2.20 -29.42
C ARG A 467 18.16 3.19 -30.37
N GLU A 468 18.93 4.09 -30.97
CA GLU A 468 18.42 5.01 -31.99
C GLU A 468 17.96 4.23 -33.22
N GLN A 469 18.70 3.19 -33.62
CA GLN A 469 18.30 2.26 -34.68
C GLN A 469 17.03 1.47 -34.32
N ASP A 470 16.94 0.90 -33.11
CA ASP A 470 15.72 0.20 -32.64
C ASP A 470 14.49 1.12 -32.57
N ILE A 471 14.67 2.41 -32.26
CA ILE A 471 13.60 3.42 -32.29
C ILE A 471 13.23 3.77 -33.74
N ALA A 472 14.21 3.96 -34.63
CA ALA A 472 14.01 4.24 -36.04
C ALA A 472 13.28 3.09 -36.75
N ASP A 473 13.70 1.84 -36.53
CA ASP A 473 13.09 0.63 -37.08
C ASP A 473 11.64 0.47 -36.61
N LYS A 474 11.36 0.76 -35.33
CA LYS A 474 9.98 0.80 -34.80
C LYS A 474 9.17 1.93 -35.43
N CYS A 475 9.76 3.09 -35.67
CA CYS A 475 9.07 4.23 -36.27
C CYS A 475 8.70 3.92 -37.73
N ASN A 476 9.66 3.41 -38.51
CA ASN A 476 9.45 2.95 -39.87
C ASN A 476 8.37 1.86 -39.95
N LYS A 477 8.33 0.93 -38.99
CA LYS A 477 7.30 -0.12 -38.92
C LYS A 477 5.90 0.41 -38.59
N VAL A 478 5.78 1.44 -37.75
CA VAL A 478 4.50 2.11 -37.46
C VAL A 478 4.07 2.98 -38.65
N LEU A 479 5.00 3.73 -39.24
CA LEU A 479 4.78 4.55 -40.42
C LEU A 479 4.27 3.72 -41.60
N GLY A 480 4.88 2.54 -41.84
CA GLY A 480 4.42 1.61 -42.87
C GLY A 480 3.02 1.01 -42.63
N GLU A 481 2.51 1.03 -41.40
CA GLU A 481 1.11 0.66 -41.11
C GLU A 481 0.16 1.87 -41.24
N LEU A 482 0.61 3.07 -40.87
CA LEU A 482 -0.18 4.31 -41.00
C LEU A 482 -0.35 4.76 -42.46
N LEU A 483 0.66 4.56 -43.31
CA LEU A 483 0.60 4.84 -44.76
C LEU A 483 -0.33 3.88 -45.53
N LYS A 484 -0.84 2.82 -44.90
CA LYS A 484 -1.87 1.91 -45.46
C LYS A 484 -3.31 2.37 -45.15
N LEU A 485 -3.48 3.52 -44.50
CA LEU A 485 -4.77 4.07 -44.12
C LEU A 485 -5.16 5.23 -45.04
N ASP A 486 -6.34 5.15 -45.65
CA ASP A 486 -6.82 6.18 -46.58
C ASP A 486 -7.10 7.51 -45.86
N GLY A 487 -6.51 8.61 -46.36
CA GLY A 487 -6.78 9.96 -45.88
C GLY A 487 -5.80 10.53 -44.82
N LEU A 488 -4.59 9.95 -44.72
CA LEU A 488 -3.44 10.55 -44.02
C LEU A 488 -2.39 10.99 -45.05
N THR A 489 -1.85 12.21 -44.91
CA THR A 489 -0.67 12.61 -45.70
C THR A 489 0.61 11.96 -45.15
N PRO A 490 1.69 11.81 -45.95
CA PRO A 490 2.94 11.22 -45.47
C PRO A 490 3.57 11.95 -44.28
N ALA A 491 3.43 13.27 -44.21
CA ALA A 491 3.90 14.09 -43.09
C ALA A 491 3.09 13.80 -41.80
N GLU A 492 1.76 13.77 -41.91
CA GLU A 492 0.84 13.41 -40.83
C GLU A 492 1.07 11.99 -40.28
N ALA A 493 1.37 11.04 -41.16
CA ALA A 493 1.70 9.66 -40.80
C ALA A 493 3.05 9.57 -40.07
N LEU A 494 4.05 10.35 -40.49
CA LEU A 494 5.37 10.43 -39.84
C LEU A 494 5.28 11.05 -38.44
N GLU A 495 4.53 12.15 -38.30
CA GLU A 495 4.30 12.78 -37.00
C GLU A 495 3.57 11.83 -36.03
N ALA A 496 2.53 11.15 -36.49
CA ALA A 496 1.83 10.13 -35.71
C ALA A 496 2.73 8.95 -35.34
N ALA A 497 3.59 8.48 -36.26
CA ALA A 497 4.55 7.39 -35.98
C ALA A 497 5.53 7.76 -34.86
N ASN A 498 6.09 8.99 -34.91
CA ASN A 498 6.98 9.52 -33.87
C ASN A 498 6.28 9.62 -32.49
N ILE A 499 5.04 10.10 -32.45
CA ILE A 499 4.25 10.18 -31.20
C ILE A 499 3.94 8.78 -30.62
N LEU A 500 3.69 7.80 -31.47
CA LEU A 500 3.38 6.42 -31.07
C LEU A 500 4.64 5.66 -30.59
N THR A 501 5.79 5.83 -31.23
CA THR A 501 7.05 5.21 -30.79
C THR A 501 7.64 5.83 -29.53
N ALA A 502 7.47 7.15 -29.33
CA ALA A 502 7.82 7.82 -28.08
C ALA A 502 7.03 7.31 -26.86
N GLN A 503 5.93 6.55 -27.06
CA GLN A 503 5.06 6.07 -25.99
C GLN A 503 4.79 4.55 -26.10
N PRO A 504 5.62 3.69 -25.48
CA PRO A 504 5.56 2.22 -25.62
C PRO A 504 4.19 1.58 -25.33
N ASN A 505 3.38 2.20 -24.46
CA ASN A 505 2.03 1.74 -24.17
C ASN A 505 1.06 1.99 -25.34
N LYS A 506 1.19 3.12 -26.05
CA LYS A 506 0.39 3.43 -27.25
C LYS A 506 0.79 2.56 -28.44
N LEU A 507 2.09 2.32 -28.61
CA LEU A 507 2.62 1.39 -29.60
C LEU A 507 1.95 0.00 -29.51
N ASN A 508 1.84 -0.52 -28.28
CA ASN A 508 1.25 -1.83 -28.03
C ASN A 508 -0.27 -1.84 -28.29
N ILE A 509 -0.99 -0.76 -27.96
CA ILE A 509 -2.42 -0.61 -28.28
C ILE A 509 -2.63 -0.56 -29.81
N PHE A 510 -1.78 0.18 -30.53
CA PHE A 510 -1.87 0.31 -31.99
C PHE A 510 -1.71 -1.05 -32.70
N PHE A 511 -0.72 -1.87 -32.31
CA PHE A 511 -0.54 -3.18 -32.93
C PHE A 511 -1.64 -4.19 -32.59
N ASN A 512 -2.20 -4.15 -31.37
CA ASN A 512 -3.30 -5.04 -30.95
C ASN A 512 -4.70 -4.58 -31.43
N CYS A 513 -4.83 -3.39 -32.02
CA CYS A 513 -6.11 -2.90 -32.53
C CYS A 513 -6.52 -3.63 -33.84
N PRO A 514 -7.73 -4.21 -33.91
CA PRO A 514 -8.27 -4.87 -35.12
C PRO A 514 -8.20 -4.01 -36.39
N VAL A 515 -7.93 -4.67 -37.53
CA VAL A 515 -7.71 -4.00 -38.82
C VAL A 515 -8.94 -3.21 -39.31
N TYR A 516 -10.16 -3.64 -39.00
CA TYR A 516 -11.37 -2.90 -39.40
C TYR A 516 -11.53 -1.57 -38.65
N LEU A 517 -11.17 -1.52 -37.35
CA LEU A 517 -11.17 -0.28 -36.57
C LEU A 517 -10.09 0.70 -37.07
N LYS A 518 -8.92 0.18 -37.49
CA LYS A 518 -7.91 0.97 -38.19
C LYS A 518 -8.42 1.56 -39.51
N LYS A 519 -9.20 0.80 -40.28
CA LYS A 519 -9.74 1.24 -41.59
C LYS A 519 -10.89 2.27 -41.52
N GLN A 520 -11.62 2.37 -40.41
CA GLN A 520 -12.68 3.41 -40.24
C GLN A 520 -12.14 4.82 -39.90
N CYS A 521 -10.84 5.01 -39.97
CA CYS A 521 -10.10 6.19 -39.53
C CYS A 521 -9.87 7.21 -40.66
N GLN A 522 -10.93 7.68 -41.30
CA GLN A 522 -10.84 8.78 -42.27
C GLN A 522 -10.67 10.15 -41.58
N CYS A 523 -9.76 10.95 -42.14
CA CYS A 523 -9.37 12.34 -41.81
C CYS A 523 -8.49 12.57 -40.56
N SER A 524 -7.25 13.00 -40.80
CA SER A 524 -6.29 13.67 -39.87
C SER A 524 -5.77 12.87 -38.66
N SER A 525 -4.46 12.98 -38.40
CA SER A 525 -3.74 12.25 -37.34
C SER A 525 -4.33 12.40 -35.94
N PHE A 526 -4.93 13.57 -35.66
CA PHE A 526 -5.56 13.85 -34.37
C PHE A 526 -6.79 12.95 -34.13
N TRP A 527 -7.56 12.67 -35.19
CA TRP A 527 -8.89 12.03 -35.11
C TRP A 527 -8.88 10.51 -34.98
N VAL A 528 -7.80 9.83 -35.37
CA VAL A 528 -7.62 8.37 -35.17
C VAL A 528 -7.53 8.04 -33.68
N ILE A 529 -6.65 8.78 -33.00
CA ILE A 529 -6.50 8.78 -31.55
C ILE A 529 -7.82 9.24 -30.90
N PHE A 530 -8.43 10.29 -31.45
CA PHE A 530 -9.71 10.83 -30.96
C PHE A 530 -10.88 9.84 -31.06
N LYS A 531 -11.05 9.06 -32.13
CA LYS A 531 -12.20 8.13 -32.27
C LYS A 531 -12.07 6.92 -31.35
N VAL A 532 -10.88 6.31 -31.30
CA VAL A 532 -10.61 5.21 -30.36
C VAL A 532 -10.73 5.70 -28.92
N GLN A 533 -10.14 6.86 -28.59
CA GLN A 533 -10.33 7.44 -27.26
C GLN A 533 -11.75 7.95 -27.00
N THR A 534 -12.51 8.42 -27.99
CA THR A 534 -13.90 8.91 -27.77
C THR A 534 -14.86 7.75 -27.58
N ILE A 535 -14.74 6.66 -28.34
CA ILE A 535 -15.54 5.44 -28.11
C ILE A 535 -15.20 4.86 -26.71
N LEU A 536 -13.92 4.86 -26.31
CA LEU A 536 -13.52 4.43 -24.96
C LEU A 536 -13.91 5.43 -23.85
N LEU A 537 -13.84 6.75 -24.09
CA LEU A 537 -14.22 7.78 -23.11
C LEU A 537 -15.73 7.93 -22.99
N VAL A 538 -16.51 7.67 -24.03
CA VAL A 538 -17.98 7.62 -23.95
C VAL A 538 -18.40 6.59 -22.90
N ASN A 539 -17.77 5.41 -22.92
CA ASN A 539 -18.01 4.37 -21.92
C ASN A 539 -17.67 4.86 -20.50
N HIS A 540 -16.56 5.60 -20.36
CA HIS A 540 -16.15 6.22 -19.09
C HIS A 540 -17.00 7.46 -18.70
N CYS A 541 -17.71 8.09 -19.63
CA CYS A 541 -18.55 9.27 -19.39
C CYS A 541 -19.92 8.90 -18.81
N PHE A 542 -20.54 7.80 -19.27
CA PHE A 542 -21.85 7.37 -18.77
C PHE A 542 -21.85 7.15 -17.26
N ALA A 543 -20.74 6.64 -16.73
CA ALA A 543 -20.45 6.43 -15.31
C ALA A 543 -20.73 7.64 -14.39
N VAL A 544 -20.79 8.87 -14.91
CA VAL A 544 -20.88 10.11 -14.10
C VAL A 544 -22.29 10.76 -14.12
N VAL A 545 -23.21 10.36 -15.00
CA VAL A 545 -24.31 11.27 -15.43
C VAL A 545 -25.76 10.87 -15.12
N GLN A 546 -26.02 10.07 -14.08
CA GLN A 546 -27.41 9.84 -13.62
C GLN A 546 -27.76 10.31 -12.19
N HIS A 547 -26.80 10.85 -11.42
CA HIS A 547 -27.14 11.51 -10.14
C HIS A 547 -27.85 12.87 -10.33
N CYS A 548 -27.67 13.54 -11.48
CA CYS A 548 -28.23 14.86 -11.73
C CYS A 548 -29.66 14.87 -12.32
N ASN A 549 -30.40 13.76 -12.27
CA ASN A 549 -31.76 13.67 -12.86
C ASN A 549 -32.77 12.85 -12.03
N LEU A 550 -32.50 12.59 -10.74
CA LEU A 550 -33.51 12.12 -9.78
C LEU A 550 -33.95 13.26 -8.86
N SER A 551 -34.60 14.23 -9.49
CA SER A 551 -35.43 15.24 -8.83
C SER A 551 -36.63 15.48 -9.74
N SER A 552 -37.64 14.63 -9.63
CA SER A 552 -38.92 14.82 -10.34
C SER A 552 -39.69 16.01 -9.72
N PRO A 553 -40.52 16.71 -10.50
CA PRO A 553 -40.88 18.09 -10.19
C PRO A 553 -42.10 18.22 -9.29
N SER A 554 -42.07 19.22 -8.40
CA SER A 554 -43.27 19.90 -7.91
C SER A 554 -43.08 21.40 -8.07
N GLU A 555 -43.76 22.00 -9.04
CA GLU A 555 -43.82 23.45 -9.20
C GLU A 555 -44.60 24.07 -8.04
N SER A 556 -43.99 24.99 -7.29
CA SER A 556 -44.69 26.16 -6.72
C SER A 556 -43.72 27.16 -6.10
N ALA A 557 -44.05 28.44 -6.29
CA ALA A 557 -43.56 29.63 -5.58
C ALA A 557 -42.05 29.96 -5.61
N PHE A 558 -41.71 30.94 -6.44
CA PHE A 558 -40.70 31.96 -6.11
C PHE A 558 -41.06 32.67 -4.78
N SER A 559 -40.07 32.90 -3.90
CA SER A 559 -39.94 34.17 -3.15
C SER A 559 -38.54 34.32 -2.57
N GLU A 560 -37.99 35.53 -2.67
CA GLU A 560 -36.89 35.99 -1.82
C GLU A 560 -37.41 36.25 -0.39
N LYS A 561 -36.56 36.03 0.63
CA LYS A 561 -36.28 36.88 1.82
C LYS A 561 -35.92 36.10 3.09
N GLU A 562 -35.15 36.80 3.94
CA GLU A 562 -34.93 36.60 5.39
C GLU A 562 -34.24 35.27 5.81
N ASP A 563 -33.04 35.23 6.40
CA ASP A 563 -32.30 36.12 7.33
C ASP A 563 -32.79 36.06 8.80
N GLN A 564 -31.81 36.01 9.73
CA GLN A 564 -31.89 36.06 11.21
C GLN A 564 -32.18 34.79 12.08
N LYS A 565 -31.15 34.48 12.91
CA LYS A 565 -31.15 34.24 14.39
C LYS A 565 -31.78 32.97 15.03
N MET A 566 -30.94 32.23 15.76
CA MET A 566 -30.90 32.02 17.25
C MET A 566 -30.22 30.66 17.53
N ALA A 567 -29.13 30.47 18.30
CA ALA A 567 -28.51 31.10 19.49
C ALA A 567 -28.90 30.47 20.86
N LEU A 568 -27.88 30.34 21.73
CA LEU A 568 -27.90 30.03 23.19
C LEU A 568 -28.05 28.55 23.61
N GLY A 569 -27.36 28.03 24.64
CA GLY A 569 -26.25 28.59 25.43
C GLY A 569 -26.05 27.91 26.82
N TYR A 570 -25.01 28.36 27.55
CA TYR A 570 -24.70 28.13 28.99
C TYR A 570 -24.16 26.75 29.48
N CYS A 571 -23.38 26.63 30.57
CA CYS A 571 -22.08 27.22 31.01
C CYS A 571 -21.84 27.02 32.53
N ARG A 572 -20.56 26.99 32.96
CA ARG A 572 -19.97 27.17 34.32
C ARG A 572 -19.77 25.99 35.31
N CYS A 573 -18.50 25.58 35.46
CA CYS A 573 -17.58 25.78 36.62
C CYS A 573 -17.91 25.27 38.05
N GLY A 574 -16.90 25.28 38.95
CA GLY A 574 -17.01 26.10 40.18
C GLY A 574 -16.50 25.73 41.60
N ASP A 575 -15.48 24.89 41.88
CA ASP A 575 -14.27 25.22 42.72
C ASP A 575 -13.46 24.14 43.55
N ASN A 576 -12.16 24.41 43.89
CA ASN A 576 -11.00 23.59 44.39
C ASN A 576 -10.29 23.94 45.74
N PHE A 577 -9.52 23.04 46.43
CA PHE A 577 -8.23 23.34 47.15
C PHE A 577 -7.63 22.33 48.16
N SER A 578 -6.28 22.22 48.11
CA SER A 578 -5.30 22.06 49.24
C SER A 578 -5.46 20.86 50.22
N CYS A 579 -4.55 20.47 51.12
CA CYS A 579 -3.06 20.51 51.28
C CYS A 579 -2.72 19.58 52.49
N ASP A 580 -1.53 18.99 52.69
CA ASP A 580 -0.40 18.63 51.82
C ASP A 580 0.56 17.65 52.57
N ASP A 581 1.78 17.47 52.06
CA ASP A 581 3.04 17.19 52.79
C ASP A 581 3.57 15.74 53.06
N CYS A 582 4.91 15.66 52.99
CA CYS A 582 5.86 14.70 53.58
C CYS A 582 6.15 13.28 52.99
N ASN A 583 7.23 13.28 52.19
CA ASN A 583 8.51 12.55 52.42
C ASN A 583 8.77 11.08 51.97
N ARG A 584 9.80 10.98 51.12
CA ARG A 584 10.95 10.02 51.12
C ARG A 584 10.82 8.59 50.56
N SER A 585 11.34 8.51 49.32
CA SER A 585 12.45 7.61 48.89
C SER A 585 12.24 6.09 48.84
N HIS A 586 12.19 5.55 47.62
CA HIS A 586 13.21 4.62 47.10
C HIS A 586 13.24 4.67 45.56
N GLN A 587 14.43 4.70 44.94
CA GLN A 587 14.58 4.49 43.49
C GLN A 587 14.64 3.00 43.15
N PRO A 588 14.08 2.61 41.99
CA PRO A 588 14.80 1.63 41.17
C PRO A 588 14.81 1.94 39.66
N ALA A 589 15.90 1.50 39.02
CA ALA A 589 16.10 1.13 37.60
C ALA A 589 15.51 2.00 36.46
N ARG A 590 16.40 2.43 35.53
CA ARG A 590 16.02 3.02 34.24
C ARG A 590 15.29 2.01 33.35
N LEU A 591 14.01 2.26 33.09
CA LEU A 591 13.29 1.68 31.95
C LEU A 591 13.58 2.49 30.68
N SER A 592 14.00 1.82 29.60
CA SER A 592 14.04 2.35 28.25
C SER A 592 12.67 2.18 27.60
N HIS A 593 12.03 3.27 27.18
CA HIS A 593 10.62 3.27 26.79
C HIS A 593 10.39 2.90 25.32
N LEU A 594 9.36 2.07 25.10
CA LEU A 594 8.61 1.90 23.83
C LEU A 594 9.41 1.40 22.61
N GLY A 595 10.05 0.24 22.74
CA GLY A 595 10.34 -0.64 21.60
C GLY A 595 9.21 -1.67 21.41
N PHE A 596 8.67 -1.81 20.20
CA PHE A 596 7.58 -2.75 19.87
C PHE A 596 8.10 -3.95 19.06
N ASP A 597 8.64 -4.96 19.73
CA ASP A 597 8.97 -6.25 19.11
C ASP A 597 8.18 -7.39 19.79
N LEU A 598 7.04 -7.75 19.20
CA LEU A 598 6.31 -9.00 19.48
C LEU A 598 5.96 -9.68 18.15
N PRO A 599 6.23 -10.99 17.99
CA PRO A 599 6.09 -11.69 16.71
C PRO A 599 4.63 -11.99 16.33
N ASP A 600 4.37 -11.96 15.03
CA ASP A 600 3.04 -12.11 14.41
C ASP A 600 2.56 -13.57 14.22
N ALA A 601 3.31 -14.56 14.71
CA ALA A 601 2.98 -15.98 14.54
C ALA A 601 3.37 -16.80 15.76
N TRP A 602 2.39 -17.44 16.39
CA TRP A 602 2.58 -18.42 17.45
C TRP A 602 2.58 -19.83 16.85
N PRO A 603 3.53 -20.72 17.21
CA PRO A 603 3.47 -22.12 16.82
C PRO A 603 2.31 -22.83 17.54
N SER A 604 1.74 -23.84 16.89
CA SER A 604 0.70 -24.68 17.47
C SER A 604 1.26 -25.50 18.64
N SER A 605 1.01 -25.04 19.87
CA SER A 605 1.35 -25.79 21.08
C SER A 605 0.44 -27.02 21.23
N THR A 606 1.05 -28.18 21.09
CA THR A 606 0.45 -29.48 21.40
C THR A 606 0.16 -29.57 22.90
N CYS A 607 -1.09 -29.35 23.29
CA CYS A 607 -1.61 -29.78 24.58
C CYS A 607 -2.56 -30.97 24.39
N SER A 608 -2.22 -32.09 25.02
CA SER A 608 -3.03 -33.31 25.05
C SER A 608 -4.33 -33.08 25.82
N LEU A 609 -5.46 -33.21 25.13
CA LEU A 609 -6.79 -33.25 25.74
C LEU A 609 -7.04 -34.63 26.39
N PRO A 610 -7.42 -34.70 27.67
CA PRO A 610 -8.30 -35.76 28.16
C PRO A 610 -9.71 -35.52 27.60
N SER A 611 -10.43 -36.61 27.32
CA SER A 611 -11.76 -36.55 26.72
C SER A 611 -12.85 -36.11 27.70
N THR A 612 -13.80 -35.30 27.22
CA THR A 612 -15.25 -35.57 27.31
C THR A 612 -16.02 -34.55 26.45
N LYS A 613 -17.13 -34.98 25.84
CA LYS A 613 -18.02 -34.13 25.02
C LYS A 613 -19.35 -33.87 25.75
N PRO A 614 -20.13 -32.85 25.33
CA PRO A 614 -20.91 -32.05 26.26
C PRO A 614 -22.34 -32.55 26.47
N HIS A 615 -22.99 -32.06 27.54
CA HIS A 615 -24.44 -32.02 27.61
C HIS A 615 -24.94 -30.60 27.86
N TRP A 616 -25.77 -30.10 26.95
CA TRP A 616 -26.44 -28.81 27.10
C TRP A 616 -27.57 -28.95 28.12
N ARG A 617 -27.72 -27.98 29.03
CA ARG A 617 -29.02 -27.59 29.60
C ARG A 617 -28.98 -26.20 30.25
N ARG A 618 -29.87 -25.34 29.77
CA ARG A 618 -30.32 -24.08 30.41
C ARG A 618 -30.48 -24.25 31.92
N PHE A 619 -29.94 -23.31 32.70
CA PHE A 619 -30.62 -22.74 33.86
C PHE A 619 -30.13 -21.30 34.09
N PHE A 620 -31.04 -20.34 34.08
CA PHE A 620 -30.81 -19.05 34.73
C PHE A 620 -30.91 -19.27 36.25
N PRO A 621 -30.09 -18.56 37.04
CA PRO A 621 -30.68 -17.86 38.18
C PRO A 621 -30.27 -16.38 38.21
N CYS A 622 -31.25 -15.55 38.57
CA CYS A 622 -31.03 -14.17 38.99
C CYS A 622 -30.12 -14.17 40.24
N PHE A 623 -28.97 -13.50 40.18
CA PHE A 623 -28.14 -13.27 41.37
C PHE A 623 -28.47 -11.92 41.99
N SER A 624 -29.05 -11.97 43.19
CA SER A 624 -29.27 -10.79 44.03
C SER A 624 -27.93 -10.29 44.57
N VAL A 625 -27.73 -8.97 44.57
CA VAL A 625 -26.51 -8.35 45.09
C VAL A 625 -26.55 -8.32 46.61
N LYS A 626 -25.63 -9.04 47.27
CA LYS A 626 -25.07 -8.75 48.61
C LYS A 626 -23.99 -9.77 48.98
N GLU A 627 -22.74 -9.36 48.96
CA GLU A 627 -21.79 -9.43 50.09
C GLU A 627 -20.48 -8.71 49.73
N GLY A 628 -19.71 -8.28 50.75
CA GLY A 628 -18.61 -7.34 50.59
C GLY A 628 -17.36 -7.96 49.95
N PHE A 629 -16.70 -7.19 49.08
CA PHE A 629 -15.41 -7.56 48.52
C PHE A 629 -14.29 -7.07 49.46
N ASP A 630 -13.80 -7.93 50.35
CA ASP A 630 -12.60 -7.70 51.18
C ASP A 630 -11.29 -7.79 50.35
N GLY A 631 -11.30 -7.20 49.16
CA GLY A 631 -10.13 -7.08 48.30
C GLY A 631 -9.24 -5.90 48.69
N PRO A 632 -7.93 -5.95 48.41
CA PRO A 632 -7.05 -4.81 48.61
C PRO A 632 -7.49 -3.62 47.74
N ILE A 633 -7.46 -2.43 48.32
CA ILE A 633 -7.76 -1.14 47.66
C ILE A 633 -6.84 -0.96 46.44
N ALA A 634 -7.39 -0.44 45.34
CA ALA A 634 -6.69 -0.26 44.07
C ALA A 634 -5.38 0.53 44.24
N LYS A 635 -4.34 0.11 43.52
CA LYS A 635 -3.07 0.85 43.42
C LYS A 635 -3.31 2.16 42.66
N ILE A 636 -3.27 3.28 43.36
CA ILE A 636 -3.39 4.62 42.79
C ILE A 636 -2.09 4.96 42.05
N ILE A 637 -2.18 5.35 40.78
CA ILE A 637 -1.02 5.77 39.97
C ILE A 637 -0.75 7.26 40.13
N ASP A 638 0.42 7.61 40.68
CA ASP A 638 0.92 8.97 40.65
C ASP A 638 1.52 9.33 39.27
N GLY A 639 0.72 10.02 38.46
CA GLY A 639 1.14 10.54 37.17
C GLY A 639 2.13 11.72 37.28
N LYS A 640 2.22 12.42 38.42
CA LYS A 640 3.23 13.47 38.63
C LYS A 640 4.63 12.86 38.71
N SER A 641 4.80 11.74 39.43
CA SER A 641 6.06 10.99 39.47
C SER A 641 6.45 10.43 38.10
N ILE A 642 5.49 9.88 37.34
CA ILE A 642 5.73 9.40 35.96
C ILE A 642 6.19 10.57 35.06
N ALA A 643 5.48 11.70 35.12
CA ALA A 643 5.83 12.91 34.38
C ALA A 643 7.23 13.44 34.74
N ALA A 644 7.62 13.43 36.02
CA ALA A 644 8.96 13.85 36.44
C ALA A 644 10.08 12.98 35.82
N ILE A 645 9.87 11.65 35.74
CA ILE A 645 10.82 10.73 35.09
C ILE A 645 10.94 11.06 33.59
N ILE A 646 9.82 11.24 32.89
CA ILE A 646 9.83 11.57 31.45
C ILE A 646 10.51 12.92 31.21
N LYS A 647 10.17 13.95 31.99
CA LYS A 647 10.81 15.28 31.87
C LYS A 647 12.31 15.22 32.10
N SER A 648 12.78 14.43 33.06
CA SER A 648 14.23 14.22 33.29
C SER A 648 14.91 13.54 32.09
N GLN A 649 14.27 12.53 31.48
CA GLN A 649 14.77 11.87 30.26
C GLN A 649 14.82 12.87 29.07
N VAL A 650 13.75 13.63 28.85
CA VAL A 650 13.67 14.64 27.78
C VAL A 650 14.72 15.74 27.97
N ALA A 651 14.89 16.26 29.18
CA ALA A 651 15.92 17.27 29.49
C ALA A 651 17.34 16.76 29.23
N SER A 652 17.63 15.51 29.60
CA SER A 652 18.93 14.88 29.33
C SER A 652 19.22 14.72 27.84
N ASP A 653 18.21 14.39 27.04
CA ASP A 653 18.36 14.26 25.58
C ASP A 653 18.46 15.62 24.87
N ILE A 654 17.76 16.64 25.37
CA ILE A 654 17.89 18.03 24.88
C ILE A 654 19.29 18.56 25.14
N MET A 655 19.86 18.30 26.33
CA MET A 655 21.26 18.63 26.64
C MET A 655 22.21 17.95 25.65
N ARG A 656 22.07 16.63 25.44
CA ARG A 656 22.85 15.84 24.47
C ARG A 656 22.75 16.40 23.04
N MET A 657 21.57 16.81 22.61
CA MET A 657 21.35 17.42 21.29
C MET A 657 21.95 18.83 21.18
N LYS A 658 21.84 19.63 22.25
CA LYS A 658 22.38 20.99 22.31
C LYS A 658 23.90 20.99 22.28
N ASP A 659 24.55 20.08 22.99
CA ASP A 659 26.00 19.93 22.98
C ASP A 659 26.53 19.44 21.62
N ALA A 660 25.79 18.55 20.95
CA ALA A 660 26.20 17.99 19.66
C ALA A 660 25.92 18.91 18.45
N VAL A 661 24.84 19.68 18.46
CA VAL A 661 24.34 20.44 17.29
C VAL A 661 24.33 21.96 17.52
N GLY A 662 24.48 22.43 18.77
CA GLY A 662 24.36 23.84 19.12
C GLY A 662 22.93 24.40 18.98
N LYS A 663 21.92 23.52 18.96
CA LYS A 663 20.49 23.85 18.78
C LYS A 663 19.61 23.14 19.80
N GLN A 664 18.45 23.70 20.09
CA GLN A 664 17.45 23.15 21.02
C GLN A 664 16.07 23.11 20.36
N PRO A 665 15.12 22.28 20.84
CA PRO A 665 13.77 22.23 20.26
C PRO A 665 13.03 23.55 20.50
N CYS A 666 11.98 23.79 19.71
CA CYS A 666 11.14 24.97 19.80
C CYS A 666 9.66 24.59 19.63
N LEU A 667 8.82 24.94 20.61
CA LEU A 667 7.37 24.77 20.58
C LEU A 667 6.68 26.14 20.53
N VAL A 668 5.83 26.36 19.54
CA VAL A 668 4.95 27.53 19.50
C VAL A 668 3.51 27.10 19.75
N ILE A 669 2.87 27.74 20.72
CA ILE A 669 1.47 27.51 21.07
C ILE A 669 0.64 28.67 20.51
N VAL A 670 -0.38 28.37 19.71
CA VAL A 670 -1.40 29.34 19.28
C VAL A 670 -2.56 29.26 20.27
N LEU A 671 -2.91 30.39 20.88
CA LEU A 671 -4.03 30.53 21.82
C LEU A 671 -5.01 31.55 21.25
N VAL A 672 -6.31 31.23 21.27
CA VAL A 672 -7.37 32.12 20.76
C VAL A 672 -8.38 32.42 21.86
N GLY A 673 -8.51 33.69 22.21
CA GLY A 673 -9.42 34.19 23.25
C GLY A 673 -9.00 33.93 24.69
N GLU A 674 -9.76 34.51 25.61
CA GLU A 674 -9.40 34.75 27.02
C GLU A 674 -9.91 33.65 27.98
N ARG A 675 -9.86 32.37 27.58
CA ARG A 675 -10.37 31.27 28.39
C ARG A 675 -9.41 30.92 29.54
N ASP A 676 -9.83 31.11 30.79
CA ASP A 676 -9.01 30.84 32.00
C ASP A 676 -8.41 29.43 32.04
N ASP A 677 -9.20 28.42 31.66
CA ASP A 677 -8.74 27.02 31.59
C ASP A 677 -7.64 26.84 30.54
N SER A 678 -7.86 27.36 29.32
CA SER A 678 -6.85 27.39 28.25
C SER A 678 -5.57 28.13 28.68
N HIS A 679 -5.66 29.32 29.28
CA HIS A 679 -4.47 30.05 29.78
C HIS A 679 -3.73 29.25 30.85
N SER A 680 -4.44 28.59 31.78
CA SER A 680 -3.82 27.75 32.81
C SER A 680 -3.07 26.55 32.21
N PHE A 681 -3.67 25.86 31.23
CA PHE A 681 -2.99 24.78 30.50
C PHE A 681 -1.79 25.28 29.70
N VAL A 682 -1.89 26.42 29.01
CA VAL A 682 -0.78 27.01 28.24
C VAL A 682 0.37 27.43 29.16
N ARG A 683 0.09 28.14 30.27
CA ARG A 683 1.10 28.48 31.30
C ARG A 683 1.83 27.22 31.81
N THR A 684 1.08 26.14 32.05
CA THR A 684 1.66 24.86 32.49
C THR A 684 2.54 24.21 31.42
N LYS A 685 2.12 24.23 30.15
CA LYS A 685 2.92 23.74 29.00
C LYS A 685 4.22 24.55 28.82
N ILE A 686 4.15 25.88 28.87
CA ILE A 686 5.32 26.78 28.76
C ILE A 686 6.29 26.56 29.93
N LYS A 687 5.79 26.48 31.17
CA LYS A 687 6.63 26.14 32.34
C LYS A 687 7.36 24.81 32.14
N ALA A 688 6.65 23.79 31.69
CA ALA A 688 7.23 22.46 31.45
C ALA A 688 8.26 22.46 30.29
N CYS A 689 8.09 23.31 29.26
CA CYS A 689 9.11 23.51 28.21
C CYS A 689 10.40 24.11 28.78
N ASN A 690 10.28 25.17 29.59
CA ASN A 690 11.41 25.84 30.22
C ASN A 690 12.17 24.90 31.18
N GLU A 691 11.45 24.06 31.94
CA GLU A 691 12.04 23.06 32.84
C GLU A 691 12.93 22.02 32.13
N VAL A 692 12.66 21.70 30.85
CA VAL A 692 13.44 20.70 30.08
C VAL A 692 14.37 21.32 29.03
N GLY A 693 14.39 22.64 28.88
CA GLY A 693 15.23 23.34 27.89
C GLY A 693 14.66 23.43 26.47
N ILE A 694 13.34 23.26 26.29
CA ILE A 694 12.65 23.57 25.04
C ILE A 694 12.43 25.09 24.97
N SER A 695 12.83 25.72 23.86
CA SER A 695 12.44 27.10 23.57
C SER A 695 10.91 27.14 23.37
N SER A 696 10.20 28.07 23.98
CA SER A 696 8.75 28.14 23.81
C SER A 696 8.22 29.57 23.75
N SER A 697 7.19 29.77 22.94
CA SER A 697 6.45 31.02 22.83
C SER A 697 4.96 30.76 22.64
N VAL A 698 4.16 31.78 22.95
CA VAL A 698 2.71 31.80 22.71
C VAL A 698 2.43 32.86 21.66
N VAL A 699 1.56 32.55 20.70
CA VAL A 699 0.93 33.52 19.80
C VAL A 699 -0.52 33.63 20.24
N GLU A 700 -0.87 34.75 20.85
CA GLU A 700 -2.21 35.04 21.35
C GLU A 700 -3.00 35.79 20.25
N LEU A 701 -4.21 35.29 19.96
CA LEU A 701 -5.16 35.90 19.04
C LEU A 701 -6.42 36.28 19.82
N HIS A 702 -7.02 37.42 19.47
CA HIS A 702 -8.26 37.89 20.10
C HIS A 702 -9.40 36.87 19.91
N ALA A 703 -10.35 36.82 20.85
CA ALA A 703 -11.49 35.92 20.77
C ALA A 703 -12.28 36.08 19.46
N ASP A 704 -12.39 37.31 18.95
CA ASP A 704 -13.09 37.63 17.70
C ASP A 704 -12.21 37.54 16.44
N CYS A 705 -11.03 36.89 16.48
CA CYS A 705 -10.16 36.80 15.31
C CYS A 705 -10.86 36.05 14.16
N THR A 706 -10.53 36.43 12.94
CA THR A 706 -11.00 35.75 11.74
C THR A 706 -10.27 34.42 11.53
N GLU A 707 -10.92 33.51 10.83
CA GLU A 707 -10.33 32.21 10.47
C GLU A 707 -9.09 32.37 9.57
N ASP A 708 -9.11 33.34 8.64
CA ASP A 708 -7.95 33.64 7.79
C ASP A 708 -6.74 34.16 8.58
N GLU A 709 -6.95 34.90 9.69
CA GLU A 709 -5.86 35.31 10.60
C GLU A 709 -5.24 34.11 11.32
N ALA A 710 -6.07 33.21 11.88
CA ALA A 710 -5.60 31.99 12.53
C ALA A 710 -4.84 31.07 11.53
N LEU A 711 -5.39 30.88 10.34
CA LEU A 711 -4.77 30.13 9.24
C LEU A 711 -3.45 30.76 8.78
N HIS A 712 -3.37 32.09 8.74
CA HIS A 712 -2.13 32.82 8.40
C HIS A 712 -1.04 32.64 9.45
N VAL A 713 -1.38 32.70 10.75
CA VAL A 713 -0.45 32.41 11.85
C VAL A 713 0.09 30.98 11.74
N VAL A 714 -0.78 29.96 11.67
CA VAL A 714 -0.35 28.55 11.55
C VAL A 714 0.49 28.33 10.29
N SER A 715 0.08 28.91 9.15
CA SER A 715 0.84 28.85 7.89
C SER A 715 2.21 29.51 7.94
N SER A 716 2.42 30.47 8.85
CA SER A 716 3.70 31.15 9.06
C SER A 716 4.63 30.30 9.93
N LEU A 717 4.12 29.76 11.05
CA LEU A 717 4.83 28.82 11.93
C LEU A 717 5.26 27.54 11.21
N ASN A 718 4.45 27.07 10.25
CA ASN A 718 4.82 25.94 9.38
C ASN A 718 6.07 26.19 8.56
N LYS A 719 6.27 27.42 8.07
CA LYS A 719 7.40 27.81 7.20
C LYS A 719 8.67 28.15 7.97
N ASP A 720 8.55 28.53 9.24
CA ASP A 720 9.68 28.92 10.08
C ASP A 720 10.57 27.69 10.42
N PRO A 721 11.82 27.60 9.95
CA PRO A 721 12.70 26.47 10.24
C PRO A 721 13.23 26.44 11.69
N SER A 722 12.98 27.49 12.49
CA SER A 722 13.31 27.51 13.92
C SER A 722 12.23 26.87 14.80
N VAL A 723 11.00 26.72 14.29
CA VAL A 723 9.85 26.12 14.99
C VAL A 723 9.75 24.63 14.67
N HIS A 724 9.72 23.79 15.71
CA HIS A 724 9.71 22.33 15.59
C HIS A 724 8.35 21.71 15.97
N GLY A 725 7.66 22.29 16.94
CA GLY A 725 6.29 21.95 17.30
C GLY A 725 5.36 23.14 17.12
N VAL A 726 4.18 22.90 16.58
CA VAL A 726 3.05 23.83 16.57
C VAL A 726 1.90 23.15 17.31
N LEU A 727 1.29 23.86 18.26
CA LEU A 727 0.13 23.41 19.01
C LEU A 727 -0.94 24.50 18.93
N VAL A 728 -2.15 24.16 18.50
CA VAL A 728 -3.32 25.05 18.60
C VAL A 728 -4.10 24.65 19.85
N GLN A 729 -4.23 25.56 20.82
CA GLN A 729 -4.89 25.28 22.09
C GLN A 729 -6.41 25.22 21.88
N LEU A 730 -6.99 24.04 22.11
CA LEU A 730 -8.43 23.80 22.05
C LEU A 730 -9.11 24.01 23.43
N PRO A 731 -10.43 24.26 23.47
CA PRO A 731 -11.32 24.51 22.34
C PRO A 731 -11.10 25.90 21.74
N LEU A 732 -11.34 26.04 20.44
CA LEU A 732 -11.42 27.36 19.80
C LEU A 732 -12.79 28.02 20.05
N PRO A 733 -12.91 29.36 19.85
CA PRO A 733 -14.20 30.02 19.74
C PRO A 733 -15.14 29.38 18.70
N GLU A 734 -16.45 29.36 18.98
CA GLU A 734 -17.45 28.61 18.19
C GLU A 734 -17.57 29.02 16.71
N HIS A 735 -17.10 30.22 16.34
CA HIS A 735 -17.14 30.71 14.95
C HIS A 735 -15.93 30.28 14.09
N LEU A 736 -14.96 29.57 14.68
CA LEU A 736 -13.77 29.06 13.98
C LEU A 736 -13.87 27.56 13.72
N ASP A 737 -13.55 27.13 12.50
CA ASP A 737 -13.44 25.70 12.17
C ASP A 737 -12.11 25.12 12.70
N GLU A 738 -12.20 24.42 13.84
CA GLU A 738 -11.06 23.70 14.44
C GLU A 738 -10.38 22.73 13.47
N GLU A 739 -11.16 22.00 12.66
CA GLU A 739 -10.60 20.98 11.75
C GLU A 739 -9.82 21.66 10.63
N LYS A 740 -10.38 22.71 10.04
CA LYS A 740 -9.72 23.51 8.99
C LYS A 740 -8.42 24.18 9.48
N ILE A 741 -8.40 24.66 10.72
CA ILE A 741 -7.19 25.27 11.32
C ILE A 741 -6.13 24.20 11.64
N MET A 742 -6.53 23.04 12.19
CA MET A 742 -5.59 21.96 12.51
C MET A 742 -5.04 21.24 11.27
N ASP A 743 -5.85 21.01 10.22
CA ASP A 743 -5.43 20.34 8.98
C ASP A 743 -4.35 21.11 8.20
N VAL A 744 -4.16 22.40 8.51
CA VAL A 744 -3.08 23.22 7.92
C VAL A 744 -1.76 23.05 8.67
N ILE A 745 -1.73 22.53 9.90
CA ILE A 745 -0.48 22.26 10.63
C ILE A 745 0.34 21.22 9.85
N ASN A 746 1.62 21.52 9.60
CA ASN A 746 2.53 20.59 8.91
C ASN A 746 2.63 19.28 9.73
N PRO A 747 2.39 18.09 9.12
CA PRO A 747 2.51 16.79 9.79
C PRO A 747 3.83 16.56 10.52
N GLU A 748 4.93 17.18 10.08
CA GLU A 748 6.23 17.11 10.72
C GLU A 748 6.35 17.98 11.98
N LYS A 749 5.41 18.90 12.22
CA LYS A 749 5.34 19.82 13.37
C LYS A 749 4.08 19.64 14.26
N ASP A 750 3.14 18.80 13.86
CA ASP A 750 1.93 18.42 14.60
C ASP A 750 2.25 17.60 15.87
N VAL A 751 2.86 18.25 16.87
CA VAL A 751 3.35 17.57 18.08
C VAL A 751 2.23 17.03 18.99
N ASP A 752 1.00 17.50 18.82
CA ASP A 752 -0.19 16.93 19.47
C ASP A 752 -0.75 15.71 18.71
N GLY A 753 -0.32 15.45 17.47
CA GLY A 753 -0.57 14.23 16.71
C GLY A 753 -1.97 14.11 16.08
N PHE A 754 -2.72 15.20 16.00
CA PHE A 754 -4.12 15.18 15.53
C PHE A 754 -4.27 15.18 14.01
N HIS A 755 -3.23 15.54 13.25
CA HIS A 755 -3.30 15.62 11.79
C HIS A 755 -3.71 14.25 11.19
N PRO A 756 -4.65 14.18 10.22
CA PRO A 756 -5.20 12.93 9.70
C PRO A 756 -4.17 11.90 9.19
N LEU A 757 -2.99 12.35 8.75
CA LEU A 757 -1.87 11.46 8.39
C LEU A 757 -1.26 10.73 9.61
N ASN A 758 -1.14 11.38 10.77
CA ASN A 758 -0.67 10.73 12.00
C ASN A 758 -1.70 9.68 12.45
N MET A 759 -2.99 10.07 12.51
CA MET A 759 -4.07 9.13 12.84
C MET A 759 -4.20 7.97 11.82
N GLY A 760 -4.04 8.24 10.53
CA GLY A 760 -4.08 7.22 9.48
C GLY A 760 -2.89 6.26 9.54
N CYS A 761 -1.68 6.74 9.81
CA CYS A 761 -0.52 5.89 10.05
C CYS A 761 -0.68 5.07 11.34
N LEU A 762 -1.21 5.66 12.41
CA LEU A 762 -1.53 4.95 13.65
C LEU A 762 -2.51 3.79 13.41
N ALA A 763 -3.56 4.00 12.60
CA ALA A 763 -4.55 2.97 12.30
C ALA A 763 -4.04 1.82 11.40
N ILE A 764 -3.01 2.05 10.57
CA ILE A 764 -2.53 1.06 9.60
C ILE A 764 -1.37 0.26 10.19
N LYS A 765 -1.55 -1.05 10.34
CA LYS A 765 -0.48 -1.99 10.74
C LYS A 765 0.71 -1.91 9.77
N GLY A 766 1.93 -1.85 10.32
CA GLY A 766 3.16 -1.74 9.53
C GLY A 766 3.46 -0.34 9.00
N ARG A 767 2.81 0.69 9.55
CA ARG A 767 3.19 2.11 9.38
C ARG A 767 3.39 2.74 10.74
N GLU A 768 4.30 3.70 10.83
CA GLU A 768 4.45 4.52 12.03
C GLU A 768 4.00 5.97 11.79
N PRO A 769 3.27 6.59 12.71
CA PRO A 769 2.97 8.01 12.66
C PRO A 769 4.22 8.83 13.04
N LEU A 770 4.26 10.11 12.64
CA LEU A 770 5.34 11.02 13.07
C LEU A 770 5.18 11.39 14.54
N PHE A 771 3.93 11.45 15.01
CA PHE A 771 3.54 11.68 16.39
C PHE A 771 2.32 10.83 16.75
N VAL A 772 2.30 10.32 17.99
CA VAL A 772 1.12 9.70 18.59
C VAL A 772 0.44 10.73 19.50
N PRO A 773 -0.90 10.87 19.47
CA PRO A 773 -1.60 11.83 20.31
C PRO A 773 -1.22 11.77 21.79
N CYS A 774 -0.88 12.93 22.36
CA CYS A 774 -0.22 13.05 23.67
C CYS A 774 -0.99 12.33 24.80
N ALA A 775 -2.31 12.47 24.82
CA ALA A 775 -3.17 11.83 25.82
C ALA A 775 -3.20 10.30 25.64
N ALA A 776 -3.41 9.81 24.41
CA ALA A 776 -3.43 8.38 24.12
C ALA A 776 -2.06 7.71 24.37
N LYS A 777 -0.95 8.38 24.01
CA LYS A 777 0.43 7.96 24.35
C LYS A 777 0.63 7.86 25.86
N SER A 778 0.01 8.76 26.63
CA SER A 778 0.07 8.77 28.10
C SER A 778 -0.71 7.61 28.73
N CYS A 779 -1.89 7.26 28.20
CA CYS A 779 -2.64 6.08 28.65
C CYS A 779 -1.77 4.80 28.57
N ILE A 780 -1.09 4.61 27.44
CA ILE A 780 -0.20 3.48 27.21
C ILE A 780 1.02 3.50 28.13
N ASP A 781 1.72 4.64 28.24
CA ASP A 781 2.91 4.75 29.08
C ASP A 781 2.58 4.52 30.57
N VAL A 782 1.42 5.00 31.04
CA VAL A 782 0.89 4.69 32.38
C VAL A 782 0.63 3.19 32.54
N LEU A 783 -0.06 2.54 31.60
CA LEU A 783 -0.32 1.09 31.65
C LEU A 783 0.99 0.29 31.74
N LEU A 784 1.95 0.58 30.86
CA LEU A 784 3.24 -0.11 30.84
C LEU A 784 4.06 0.12 32.13
N ARG A 785 4.18 1.37 32.61
CA ARG A 785 4.90 1.68 33.86
C ARG A 785 4.21 1.12 35.11
N SER A 786 2.89 0.96 35.08
CA SER A 786 2.14 0.37 36.18
C SER A 786 2.40 -1.14 36.35
N GLY A 787 2.93 -1.79 35.31
CA GLY A 787 3.10 -3.25 35.21
C GLY A 787 1.90 -3.97 34.57
N THR A 788 1.00 -3.25 33.91
CA THR A 788 -0.20 -3.83 33.31
C THR A 788 0.13 -4.55 31.99
N GLU A 789 -0.14 -5.84 31.93
CA GLU A 789 -0.13 -6.62 30.69
C GLU A 789 -1.32 -6.19 29.81
N ILE A 790 -1.05 -5.71 28.59
CA ILE A 790 -2.08 -5.26 27.64
C ILE A 790 -2.44 -6.36 26.62
N SER A 791 -1.47 -7.18 26.21
CA SER A 791 -1.67 -8.22 25.18
C SER A 791 -2.69 -9.26 25.64
N GLY A 792 -3.61 -9.62 24.74
CA GLY A 792 -4.67 -10.60 24.99
C GLY A 792 -5.78 -10.15 25.95
N LYS A 793 -5.70 -8.96 26.55
CA LYS A 793 -6.74 -8.43 27.45
C LYS A 793 -7.95 -7.90 26.70
N ASN A 794 -9.11 -7.92 27.36
CA ASN A 794 -10.28 -7.17 26.93
C ASN A 794 -10.16 -5.73 27.43
N ALA A 795 -10.06 -4.77 26.52
CA ALA A 795 -10.03 -3.34 26.84
C ALA A 795 -11.31 -2.64 26.37
N VAL A 796 -11.90 -1.83 27.24
CA VAL A 796 -13.05 -0.98 26.91
C VAL A 796 -12.62 0.48 26.93
N VAL A 797 -12.85 1.17 25.82
CA VAL A 797 -12.69 2.63 25.72
C VAL A 797 -14.08 3.25 25.73
N ILE A 798 -14.40 3.99 26.78
CA ILE A 798 -15.69 4.67 26.96
C ILE A 798 -15.49 6.11 26.48
N GLY A 799 -15.74 6.34 25.19
CA GLY A 799 -15.36 7.57 24.50
C GLY A 799 -14.84 7.29 23.11
N ARG A 800 -14.94 8.28 22.22
CA ARG A 800 -14.49 8.19 20.82
C ARG A 800 -14.04 9.54 20.25
N SER A 801 -13.54 10.43 21.09
CA SER A 801 -13.03 11.74 20.67
C SER A 801 -11.83 11.57 19.73
N LYS A 802 -11.59 12.61 18.91
CA LYS A 802 -10.40 12.71 18.04
C LYS A 802 -9.09 12.79 18.85
N ILE A 803 -9.17 13.19 20.12
CA ILE A 803 -8.03 13.51 21.00
C ILE A 803 -7.58 12.29 21.82
N VAL A 804 -8.52 11.52 22.39
CA VAL A 804 -8.19 10.40 23.30
C VAL A 804 -8.80 9.08 22.84
N GLY A 805 -10.14 8.98 22.76
CA GLY A 805 -10.82 7.68 22.63
C GLY A 805 -10.50 6.94 21.35
N LEU A 806 -10.54 7.64 20.21
CA LEU A 806 -10.14 7.04 18.94
C LEU A 806 -8.66 6.62 18.94
N PRO A 807 -7.65 7.50 19.19
CA PRO A 807 -6.25 7.08 19.16
C PRO A 807 -5.88 6.04 20.21
N VAL A 808 -6.44 6.08 21.43
CA VAL A 808 -6.13 5.06 22.44
C VAL A 808 -6.72 3.70 22.08
N SER A 809 -7.89 3.65 21.45
CA SER A 809 -8.46 2.39 20.95
C SER A 809 -7.57 1.73 19.87
N LEU A 810 -6.87 2.53 19.05
CA LEU A 810 -5.93 2.05 18.04
C LEU A 810 -4.61 1.60 18.66
N LEU A 811 -4.10 2.32 19.67
CA LEU A 811 -2.90 1.92 20.41
C LEU A 811 -3.11 0.60 21.18
N LEU A 812 -4.24 0.44 21.86
CA LEU A 812 -4.58 -0.81 22.55
C LEU A 812 -4.62 -2.00 21.57
N GLN A 813 -5.18 -1.82 20.36
CA GLN A 813 -5.13 -2.84 19.30
C GLN A 813 -3.69 -3.13 18.84
N ARG A 814 -2.82 -2.13 18.72
CA ARG A 814 -1.38 -2.33 18.43
C ARG A 814 -0.67 -3.10 19.54
N HIS A 815 -1.08 -2.90 20.79
CA HIS A 815 -0.66 -3.69 21.95
C HIS A 815 -1.38 -5.05 22.09
N GLN A 816 -2.08 -5.51 21.05
CA GLN A 816 -2.73 -6.83 20.98
C GLN A 816 -3.88 -7.04 21.98
N ALA A 817 -4.50 -5.96 22.49
CA ALA A 817 -5.75 -6.04 23.23
C ALA A 817 -6.96 -6.23 22.30
N THR A 818 -7.98 -6.95 22.77
CA THR A 818 -9.32 -6.96 22.16
C THR A 818 -10.05 -5.70 22.62
N VAL A 819 -10.35 -4.78 21.72
CA VAL A 819 -10.87 -3.45 22.08
C VAL A 819 -12.34 -3.27 21.71
N SER A 820 -13.16 -2.91 22.70
CA SER A 820 -14.54 -2.48 22.54
C SER A 820 -14.65 -0.96 22.78
N VAL A 821 -15.25 -0.23 21.84
CA VAL A 821 -15.47 1.22 21.96
C VAL A 821 -16.94 1.49 22.32
N VAL A 822 -17.16 2.08 23.50
CA VAL A 822 -18.46 2.44 24.06
C VAL A 822 -18.71 3.93 23.86
N HIS A 823 -19.94 4.31 23.50
CA HIS A 823 -20.35 5.70 23.29
C HIS A 823 -21.82 5.92 23.65
N SER A 824 -22.31 7.16 23.56
CA SER A 824 -23.66 7.59 23.96
C SER A 824 -24.86 6.88 23.29
N PHE A 825 -24.62 6.04 22.27
CA PHE A 825 -25.64 5.25 21.58
C PHE A 825 -25.46 3.73 21.78
N THR A 826 -24.45 3.32 22.54
CA THR A 826 -24.21 1.91 22.89
C THR A 826 -25.32 1.44 23.84
N LYS A 827 -25.98 0.33 23.52
CA LYS A 827 -26.94 -0.32 24.44
C LYS A 827 -26.17 -1.05 25.54
N ASN A 828 -26.69 -0.97 26.77
CA ASN A 828 -26.14 -1.62 27.96
C ASN A 828 -24.61 -1.41 28.14
N PRO A 829 -24.10 -0.15 28.13
CA PRO A 829 -22.67 0.12 28.23
C PRO A 829 -22.03 -0.46 29.51
N GLN A 830 -22.83 -0.62 30.58
CA GLN A 830 -22.43 -1.24 31.84
C GLN A 830 -22.13 -2.74 31.69
N GLU A 831 -22.86 -3.46 30.84
CA GLU A 831 -22.64 -4.90 30.63
C GLU A 831 -21.32 -5.14 29.90
N ILE A 832 -21.06 -4.36 28.83
CA ILE A 832 -19.81 -4.40 28.07
C ILE A 832 -18.61 -4.03 28.95
N THR A 833 -18.75 -3.03 29.82
CA THR A 833 -17.67 -2.57 30.70
C THR A 833 -17.32 -3.60 31.78
N ARG A 834 -18.28 -4.43 32.24
CA ARG A 834 -18.04 -5.47 33.27
C ARG A 834 -17.19 -6.64 32.79
N GLU A 835 -17.02 -6.82 31.48
CA GLU A 835 -16.17 -7.87 30.91
C GLU A 835 -14.71 -7.42 30.71
N ALA A 836 -14.42 -6.12 30.89
CA ALA A 836 -13.13 -5.50 30.60
C ALA A 836 -12.09 -5.75 31.69
N ASP A 837 -10.86 -6.10 31.27
CA ASP A 837 -9.68 -6.08 32.13
C ASP A 837 -9.07 -4.67 32.24
N ILE A 838 -9.22 -3.85 31.19
CA ILE A 838 -8.72 -2.47 31.10
C ILE A 838 -9.88 -1.56 30.71
N VAL A 839 -10.11 -0.48 31.45
CA VAL A 839 -11.12 0.55 31.14
C VAL A 839 -10.44 1.90 31.00
N ILE A 840 -10.70 2.59 29.88
CA ILE A 840 -10.22 3.95 29.62
C ILE A 840 -11.42 4.85 29.33
N THR A 841 -11.54 5.97 30.04
CA THR A 841 -12.61 6.97 29.80
C THR A 841 -12.16 8.09 28.87
N ASP A 842 -13.10 8.68 28.13
CA ASP A 842 -12.97 9.83 27.23
C ASP A 842 -14.38 10.38 26.95
N VAL A 843 -15.08 10.81 28.01
CA VAL A 843 -16.50 11.19 27.96
C VAL A 843 -16.71 12.66 28.31
N GLY A 844 -15.94 13.21 29.25
CA GLY A 844 -16.12 14.58 29.74
C GLY A 844 -17.40 14.75 30.56
N VAL A 845 -17.74 13.74 31.37
CA VAL A 845 -18.95 13.72 32.20
C VAL A 845 -18.58 13.26 33.62
N PRO A 846 -18.60 14.16 34.62
CA PRO A 846 -18.22 13.87 36.00
C PRO A 846 -18.80 12.56 36.55
N ASN A 847 -17.91 11.68 37.02
CA ASN A 847 -18.27 10.47 37.76
C ASN A 847 -19.26 9.52 37.04
N MET A 848 -19.42 9.58 35.71
CA MET A 848 -20.38 8.75 34.96
C MET A 848 -20.12 7.25 35.15
N VAL A 849 -18.85 6.84 35.13
CA VAL A 849 -18.46 5.42 35.28
C VAL A 849 -18.42 5.08 36.77
N ARG A 850 -19.34 4.20 37.18
CA ARG A 850 -19.54 3.78 38.57
C ARG A 850 -18.84 2.45 38.86
N GLY A 851 -18.58 2.16 40.13
CA GLY A 851 -17.83 0.95 40.53
C GLY A 851 -18.50 -0.35 40.05
N ASN A 852 -19.84 -0.36 39.97
CA ASN A 852 -20.62 -1.50 39.47
C ASN A 852 -20.67 -1.66 37.93
N TRP A 853 -19.94 -0.82 37.18
CA TRP A 853 -19.68 -1.01 35.75
C TRP A 853 -18.46 -1.90 35.50
N LEU A 854 -17.65 -2.17 36.52
CA LEU A 854 -16.30 -2.68 36.36
C LEU A 854 -16.20 -4.16 36.73
N LYS A 855 -15.28 -4.85 36.07
CA LYS A 855 -14.80 -6.17 36.49
C LYS A 855 -13.97 -6.01 37.79
N PRO A 856 -14.17 -6.85 38.82
CA PRO A 856 -13.26 -6.90 39.96
C PRO A 856 -11.82 -7.16 39.48
N GLY A 857 -10.88 -6.32 39.92
CA GLY A 857 -9.48 -6.34 39.50
C GLY A 857 -9.17 -5.61 38.18
N ALA A 858 -10.12 -4.92 37.54
CA ALA A 858 -9.86 -4.13 36.33
C ALA A 858 -8.82 -3.02 36.57
N VAL A 859 -8.10 -2.64 35.50
CA VAL A 859 -7.22 -1.46 35.47
C VAL A 859 -7.97 -0.28 34.87
N VAL A 860 -8.04 0.84 35.59
CA VAL A 860 -8.86 2.01 35.20
C VAL A 860 -8.00 3.24 34.95
N ILE A 861 -8.08 3.77 33.74
CA ILE A 861 -7.38 4.95 33.24
C ILE A 861 -8.42 6.05 33.00
N ASP A 862 -8.50 7.00 33.92
CA ASP A 862 -9.46 8.11 33.84
C ASP A 862 -8.82 9.34 33.18
N THR A 863 -9.28 9.67 31.96
CA THR A 863 -8.78 10.85 31.23
C THR A 863 -9.70 12.06 31.33
N GLY A 864 -10.81 11.97 32.08
CA GLY A 864 -11.71 13.10 32.31
C GLY A 864 -11.03 14.22 33.09
N THR A 865 -11.28 15.47 32.72
CA THR A 865 -10.79 16.66 33.44
C THR A 865 -11.91 17.70 33.54
N ASN A 866 -12.92 17.38 34.33
CA ASN A 866 -14.18 18.12 34.39
C ASN A 866 -14.17 19.16 35.51
N ALA A 867 -14.46 20.43 35.17
CA ALA A 867 -14.50 21.56 36.10
C ALA A 867 -15.86 21.66 36.84
N VAL A 868 -15.93 21.20 38.10
CA VAL A 868 -17.16 21.06 38.90
C VAL A 868 -17.29 22.11 40.01
N LYS A 869 -18.54 22.39 40.42
CA LYS A 869 -18.99 23.47 41.32
C LYS A 869 -18.91 23.09 42.81
N ASP A 870 -18.13 23.82 43.59
CA ASP A 870 -17.74 23.55 45.00
C ASP A 870 -17.05 24.83 45.56
N PRO A 871 -17.80 25.86 46.05
CA PRO A 871 -17.27 27.20 46.34
C PRO A 871 -16.30 27.39 47.52
N ASP A 872 -15.99 26.35 48.30
CA ASP A 872 -15.27 26.43 49.59
C ASP A 872 -13.72 26.52 49.43
N ARG A 873 -13.28 27.33 48.47
CA ARG A 873 -12.23 26.96 47.53
C ARG A 873 -11.69 28.22 46.77
N GLU A 874 -10.52 28.20 46.10
CA GLU A 874 -9.83 29.44 45.61
C GLU A 874 -10.16 29.99 44.17
N HIS A 875 -10.50 29.19 43.14
CA HIS A 875 -10.39 29.56 41.71
C HIS A 875 -11.66 29.55 40.83
N GLY A 876 -12.83 29.16 41.30
CA GLY A 876 -13.94 28.77 40.43
C GLY A 876 -13.81 27.44 39.64
N PHE A 877 -12.91 26.48 39.93
CA PHE A 877 -13.07 25.07 39.46
C PHE A 877 -12.24 23.98 40.19
N HIS A 878 -12.86 22.93 40.78
CA HIS A 878 -12.14 21.65 40.99
C HIS A 878 -12.26 20.76 39.77
N LEU A 879 -11.20 19.99 39.55
CA LEU A 879 -11.15 18.98 38.52
C LEU A 879 -11.56 17.63 39.10
N THR A 880 -12.54 16.99 38.48
CA THR A 880 -12.92 15.60 38.74
C THR A 880 -12.95 14.81 37.44
N GLY A 881 -12.80 13.49 37.53
CA GLY A 881 -12.70 12.61 36.38
C GLY A 881 -14.05 12.17 35.82
N ASP A 882 -14.03 11.27 34.84
CA ASP A 882 -15.23 10.60 34.33
C ASP A 882 -15.61 9.38 35.18
N VAL A 883 -14.72 8.93 36.07
CA VAL A 883 -14.88 7.78 36.96
C VAL A 883 -15.22 8.24 38.38
N CYS A 884 -16.22 7.61 39.00
CA CYS A 884 -16.47 7.76 40.43
C CYS A 884 -15.36 7.06 41.23
N PHE A 885 -14.39 7.84 41.68
CA PHE A 885 -13.14 7.35 42.26
C PHE A 885 -13.38 6.54 43.54
N GLU A 886 -14.25 7.02 44.44
CA GLU A 886 -14.54 6.43 45.75
C GLU A 886 -15.24 5.07 45.68
N GLU A 887 -15.98 4.83 44.60
CA GLU A 887 -16.56 3.53 44.28
C GLU A 887 -15.53 2.63 43.58
N THR A 888 -14.84 3.17 42.58
CA THR A 888 -13.97 2.41 41.66
C THR A 888 -12.68 1.92 42.33
N VAL A 889 -12.11 2.70 43.24
CA VAL A 889 -10.90 2.34 44.01
C VAL A 889 -11.10 1.07 44.87
N LYS A 890 -12.34 0.64 45.12
CA LYS A 890 -12.70 -0.58 45.87
C LYS A 890 -12.88 -1.81 44.98
N VAL A 891 -12.89 -1.63 43.65
CA VAL A 891 -13.17 -2.69 42.66
C VAL A 891 -11.99 -2.90 41.71
N ALA A 892 -11.31 -1.84 41.31
CA ALA A 892 -10.15 -1.87 40.42
C ALA A 892 -8.90 -2.47 41.11
N SER A 893 -7.96 -3.00 40.33
CA SER A 893 -6.61 -3.32 40.82
C SER A 893 -5.67 -2.11 40.73
N ILE A 894 -5.88 -1.25 39.74
CA ILE A 894 -5.08 -0.05 39.44
C ILE A 894 -6.04 1.06 39.00
N ILE A 895 -5.82 2.29 39.48
CA ILE A 895 -6.62 3.46 39.11
C ILE A 895 -5.74 4.72 38.96
N THR A 896 -6.03 5.57 37.98
CA THR A 896 -5.43 6.92 37.90
C THR A 896 -6.35 7.95 38.57
N PRO A 897 -5.84 8.81 39.47
CA PRO A 897 -6.64 9.86 40.10
C PRO A 897 -6.83 11.07 39.18
N VAL A 898 -7.88 11.84 39.40
CA VAL A 898 -8.08 13.16 38.78
C VAL A 898 -8.29 14.19 39.90
N PRO A 899 -7.47 15.25 40.00
CA PRO A 899 -6.25 15.52 39.22
C PRO A 899 -5.06 14.63 39.64
N GLY A 900 -3.97 14.68 38.88
CA GLY A 900 -2.68 14.04 39.23
C GLY A 900 -2.35 12.75 38.47
N GLY A 901 -3.33 12.11 37.82
CA GLY A 901 -3.16 11.01 36.89
C GLY A 901 -2.62 11.45 35.53
N LEU A 902 -3.41 11.38 34.46
CA LEU A 902 -2.88 11.53 33.10
C LEU A 902 -2.42 12.95 32.72
N GLY A 903 -3.02 14.01 33.26
CA GLY A 903 -2.69 15.40 32.86
C GLY A 903 -1.19 15.73 32.84
N PRO A 904 -0.44 15.53 33.93
CA PRO A 904 1.02 15.72 33.96
C PRO A 904 1.79 14.85 32.94
N VAL A 905 1.33 13.63 32.69
CA VAL A 905 1.95 12.70 31.73
C VAL A 905 1.71 13.19 30.30
N THR A 906 0.50 13.67 29.99
CA THR A 906 0.14 14.25 28.69
C THR A 906 1.02 15.44 28.31
N ILE A 907 1.29 16.34 29.25
CA ILE A 907 2.23 17.45 29.01
C ILE A 907 3.64 16.91 28.76
N SER A 908 4.07 15.87 29.48
CA SER A 908 5.40 15.26 29.29
C SER A 908 5.52 14.56 27.92
N MET A 909 4.42 14.00 27.39
CA MET A 909 4.37 13.44 26.04
C MET A 909 4.46 14.50 24.94
N LEU A 910 3.86 15.68 25.15
CA LEU A 910 4.02 16.83 24.26
C LEU A 910 5.49 17.29 24.17
N LEU A 911 6.21 17.31 25.31
CA LEU A 911 7.64 17.63 25.33
C LEU A 911 8.47 16.57 24.58
N SER A 912 8.17 15.27 24.78
CA SER A 912 8.77 14.17 24.03
C SER A 912 8.52 14.29 22.52
N ASN A 913 7.28 14.51 22.10
CA ASN A 913 6.95 14.69 20.68
C ASN A 913 7.68 15.92 20.10
N THR A 914 7.76 17.04 20.84
CA THR A 914 8.51 18.24 20.39
C THR A 914 10.00 17.97 20.23
N LEU A 915 10.60 17.20 21.14
CA LEU A 915 11.98 16.74 21.02
C LEU A 915 12.15 15.84 19.78
N ASP A 916 11.30 14.84 19.59
CA ASP A 916 11.36 13.92 18.44
C ASP A 916 11.23 14.65 17.10
N SER A 917 10.43 15.73 17.05
CA SER A 917 10.39 16.65 15.92
C SER A 917 11.74 17.30 15.64
N ALA A 918 12.34 17.93 16.66
CA ALA A 918 13.63 18.62 16.53
C ALA A 918 14.77 17.64 16.19
N LYS A 919 14.77 16.43 16.74
CA LYS A 919 15.71 15.36 16.37
C LYS A 919 15.64 15.06 14.88
N ARG A 920 14.44 14.91 14.30
CA ARG A 920 14.26 14.69 12.85
C ARG A 920 14.70 15.88 12.02
N ALA A 921 14.30 17.10 12.41
CA ALA A 921 14.67 18.34 11.70
C ALA A 921 16.20 18.55 11.65
N TYR A 922 16.89 18.26 12.75
CA TYR A 922 18.36 18.37 12.86
C TYR A 922 19.13 17.10 12.51
N LYS A 923 18.43 16.00 12.13
CA LYS A 923 19.03 14.68 11.83
C LYS A 923 19.88 14.12 12.97
N PHE A 924 19.48 14.40 14.20
CA PHE A 924 20.13 13.92 15.43
C PHE A 924 19.52 12.58 15.87
N VAL A 925 20.37 11.69 16.40
CA VAL A 925 20.03 10.31 16.81
C VAL A 925 20.32 10.13 18.31
#